data_AF-A0A0G3V589-F1
#
_entry.id   AF-A0A0G3V589-F1
#
_cell.length_a   1.000
_cell.length_b   1.000
_cell.length_c   1.000
_cell.angle_alpha   90.00
_cell.angle_beta   90.00
_cell.angle_gamma   90.00
#
_symmetry.space_group_name_H-M   'P 1'
#
loop_
_entity.id
_entity.type
_entity.pdbx_description
1 polymer ?
#
loop_
_entity_poly.entity_id
_entity_poly.type
_entity_poly.pdbx_seq_one_letter_code
_entity_poly.pdbx_strand_id
1 'polypeptide(L)'
;MAGGDVRRLAVSSSPKLTPDEIASRSFAKAVRGVSEAEVRSFLSRVAEEVAVIAQREEALKSRIDSLEEQLRSPKAPTDQELLTALGEETARVLRSAQSAAEDIRTRSEERAASILKDADEQSATLRDAAEEAATTQINSANEISSALIAAAEEASVSIHSEASAAAGATLETAERDAAEVRERARIESEGEIEQARQTGREMLAEAKAVRERVLADLARRRELLTSQIEELRVGRDRLLEAYRVVKQTLSDATSALGQVDSRGASALATSAPLVDLGIDDHTEENLSLTTADSAEEPSLEASITDRPNTDPLVINTAQASTPQGESESTDNNAPSSPASGRGIRRRVRESLGIAEDSKPAKGARAAEEKTEKLAKSVTESVTVVVVDDGVQEVTMQEVSVTETLNIREVTIRDETTLDEVGSAAKDATQDSVVDAPEVESIFARLRADGAGSALGSEKEEPIALKVDPDSGGIDSAPETELVDSADDERSMCEAVLLPLRRDAIKRAKRALQDDQNALLERLRTQKGRIDLEAILGDGAEQTATWVALLSEPLGKAFIGAHTGLTTEPAPKVPEELTSGPVEEIVGGLRSRLSAVIAANDSPDSDDSISRAVGSCFRDARGQGLEAALGDALSAAWSRGVYEAVATGTLLRWVPIEAGRCSDCDDNALEPTPRGQNFPTGQAYPPAHPGCRCLITPDASLG
;
A
#
# COMPACT_ATOMS: atom_id res chain seq x y z
N MET A 1 54.76 -52.95 -68.56
CA MET A 1 56.01 -53.57 -69.04
C MET A 1 55.70 -54.35 -70.31
N ALA A 2 56.49 -54.20 -71.37
CA ALA A 2 56.44 -55.05 -72.57
C ALA A 2 57.89 -55.35 -73.00
N GLY A 3 58.20 -56.62 -73.24
CA GLY A 3 59.57 -57.06 -73.54
C GLY A 3 59.95 -56.75 -74.99
N GLY A 4 61.03 -56.01 -75.22
CA GLY A 4 61.55 -55.74 -76.56
C GLY A 4 62.17 -56.98 -77.21
N ASP A 5 61.84 -57.23 -78.48
CA ASP A 5 62.35 -58.35 -79.28
C ASP A 5 63.83 -58.13 -79.67
N VAL A 6 64.76 -58.51 -78.79
CA VAL A 6 66.21 -58.38 -79.01
C VAL A 6 66.71 -59.44 -79.99
N ARG A 7 66.51 -59.18 -81.28
CA ARG A 7 67.08 -59.97 -82.38
C ARG A 7 68.60 -59.91 -82.34
N ARG A 8 69.22 -60.96 -81.78
CA ARG A 8 70.68 -61.17 -81.81
C ARG A 8 71.15 -61.35 -83.26
N LEU A 9 71.67 -60.28 -83.87
CA LEU A 9 72.46 -60.39 -85.10
C LEU A 9 73.70 -61.25 -84.82
N ALA A 10 73.78 -62.41 -85.49
CA ALA A 10 74.94 -63.28 -85.40
C ALA A 10 76.14 -62.62 -86.08
N VAL A 11 77.10 -62.13 -85.29
CA VAL A 11 78.34 -61.58 -85.81
C VAL A 11 79.23 -62.72 -86.30
N SER A 12 79.27 -62.91 -87.62
CA SER A 12 80.23 -63.80 -88.27
C SER A 12 81.65 -63.27 -88.08
N SER A 13 82.37 -63.84 -87.11
CA SER A 13 83.72 -63.43 -86.75
C SER A 13 84.79 -64.00 -87.70
N SER A 14 84.79 -63.52 -88.94
CA SER A 14 86.01 -63.57 -89.77
C SER A 14 87.13 -62.77 -89.07
N PRO A 15 88.39 -63.22 -89.10
CA PRO A 15 89.51 -62.47 -88.54
C PRO A 15 89.81 -61.28 -89.45
N LYS A 16 89.26 -60.11 -89.07
CA LYS A 16 89.42 -58.85 -89.80
C LYS A 16 90.88 -58.45 -89.87
N LEU A 17 91.34 -58.11 -91.07
CA LEU A 17 92.68 -57.55 -91.26
C LEU A 17 92.77 -56.18 -90.57
N THR A 18 93.63 -56.07 -89.56
CA THR A 18 93.96 -54.78 -88.96
C THR A 18 94.91 -53.97 -89.86
N PRO A 19 94.91 -52.62 -89.78
CA PRO A 19 95.86 -51.79 -90.53
C PRO A 19 97.33 -52.18 -90.28
N ASP A 20 97.66 -52.58 -89.06
CA ASP A 20 99.01 -52.98 -88.67
C ASP A 20 99.44 -54.33 -89.27
N GLU A 21 98.51 -55.29 -89.40
CA GLU A 21 98.75 -56.56 -90.12
C GLU A 21 98.91 -56.35 -91.64
N ILE A 22 98.27 -55.32 -92.20
CA ILE A 22 98.46 -54.92 -93.60
C ILE A 22 99.83 -54.27 -93.78
N ALA A 23 100.23 -53.37 -92.89
CA ALA A 23 101.52 -52.67 -92.93
C ALA A 23 102.73 -53.59 -92.68
N SER A 24 102.57 -54.63 -91.85
CA SER A 24 103.66 -55.55 -91.46
C SER A 24 103.76 -56.82 -92.31
N ARG A 25 102.90 -57.00 -93.34
CA ARG A 25 102.85 -58.24 -94.13
C ARG A 25 104.13 -58.46 -94.96
N SER A 26 104.88 -59.51 -94.60
CA SER A 26 105.95 -60.06 -95.43
C SER A 26 105.43 -61.20 -96.34
N PHE A 27 106.17 -61.45 -97.42
CA PHE A 27 105.81 -62.38 -98.50
C PHE A 27 107.01 -63.26 -98.89
N ALA A 28 106.74 -64.47 -99.40
CA ALA A 28 107.78 -65.42 -99.81
C ALA A 28 108.63 -64.91 -101.00
N LYS A 29 109.92 -65.26 -101.01
CA LYS A 29 110.85 -64.93 -102.11
C LYS A 29 110.76 -65.96 -103.24
N ALA A 30 110.74 -65.47 -104.47
CA ALA A 30 110.79 -66.25 -105.71
C ALA A 30 112.08 -65.97 -106.50
N VAL A 31 112.36 -66.77 -107.53
CA VAL A 31 113.61 -66.74 -108.32
C VAL A 31 113.90 -65.36 -108.98
N ARG A 32 112.89 -64.48 -109.10
CA ARG A 32 113.04 -63.07 -109.48
C ARG A 32 112.19 -62.13 -108.61
N GLY A 33 112.31 -62.21 -107.29
CA GLY A 33 111.75 -61.22 -106.36
C GLY A 33 110.78 -61.81 -105.34
N VAL A 34 109.55 -61.31 -105.30
CA VAL A 34 108.49 -61.70 -104.36
C VAL A 34 107.45 -62.60 -105.05
N SER A 35 106.82 -63.50 -104.30
CA SER A 35 105.72 -64.35 -104.77
C SER A 35 104.48 -63.55 -105.18
N GLU A 36 104.34 -63.32 -106.49
CA GLU A 36 103.21 -62.57 -107.06
C GLU A 36 101.84 -63.18 -106.70
N ALA A 37 101.75 -64.51 -106.60
CA ALA A 37 100.54 -65.21 -106.21
C ALA A 37 100.14 -64.94 -104.75
N GLU A 38 101.10 -64.83 -103.83
CA GLU A 38 100.83 -64.50 -102.43
C GLU A 38 100.37 -63.04 -102.29
N VAL A 39 101.02 -62.12 -103.02
CA VAL A 39 100.65 -60.69 -103.05
C VAL A 39 99.24 -60.50 -103.59
N ARG A 40 98.88 -61.11 -104.73
CA ARG A 40 97.51 -61.02 -105.28
C ARG A 40 96.47 -61.60 -104.33
N SER A 41 96.76 -62.74 -103.67
CA SER A 41 95.86 -63.36 -102.69
C SER A 41 95.63 -62.45 -101.47
N PHE A 42 96.69 -61.82 -100.96
CA PHE A 42 96.58 -60.87 -99.85
C PHE A 42 95.82 -59.59 -100.24
N LEU A 43 96.14 -58.99 -101.40
CA LEU A 43 95.43 -57.81 -101.91
C LEU A 43 93.95 -58.10 -102.18
N SER A 44 93.59 -59.30 -102.62
CA SER A 44 92.19 -59.71 -102.77
C SER A 44 91.46 -59.70 -101.41
N ARG A 45 92.09 -60.19 -100.34
CA ARG A 45 91.52 -60.19 -98.98
C ARG A 45 91.45 -58.79 -98.38
N VAL A 46 92.44 -57.93 -98.66
CA VAL A 46 92.40 -56.51 -98.27
C VAL A 46 91.24 -55.80 -98.98
N ALA A 47 91.03 -56.04 -100.28
CA ALA A 47 89.91 -55.48 -101.03
C ALA A 47 88.55 -55.98 -100.51
N GLU A 48 88.46 -57.24 -100.10
CA GLU A 48 87.27 -57.84 -99.49
C GLU A 48 86.92 -57.20 -98.13
N GLU A 49 87.89 -57.06 -97.22
CA GLU A 49 87.67 -56.37 -95.93
C GLU A 49 87.37 -54.87 -96.12
N VAL A 50 88.03 -54.18 -97.06
CA VAL A 50 87.71 -52.77 -97.39
C VAL A 50 86.28 -52.64 -97.93
N ALA A 51 85.81 -53.58 -98.76
CA ALA A 51 84.43 -53.61 -99.22
C ALA A 51 83.43 -53.85 -98.07
N VAL A 52 83.74 -54.75 -97.14
CA VAL A 52 82.92 -54.99 -95.93
C VAL A 52 82.88 -53.77 -95.01
N ILE A 53 84.00 -53.06 -94.85
CA ILE A 53 84.07 -51.81 -94.08
C ILE A 53 83.23 -50.72 -94.74
N ALA A 54 83.35 -50.52 -96.06
CA ALA A 54 82.57 -49.54 -96.81
C ALA A 54 81.06 -49.83 -96.75
N GLN A 55 80.64 -51.09 -96.91
CA GLN A 55 79.24 -51.51 -96.74
C GLN A 55 78.73 -51.23 -95.32
N ARG A 56 79.57 -51.42 -94.30
CA ARG A 56 79.22 -51.11 -92.91
C ARG A 56 79.16 -49.61 -92.64
N GLU A 57 80.03 -48.82 -93.25
CA GLU A 57 79.97 -47.35 -93.17
C GLU A 57 78.67 -46.83 -93.78
N GLU A 58 78.27 -47.34 -94.95
CA GLU A 58 77.01 -47.00 -95.61
C GLU A 58 75.78 -47.42 -94.79
N ALA A 59 75.83 -48.62 -94.18
CA ALA A 59 74.79 -49.11 -93.27
C ALA A 59 74.70 -48.29 -91.96
N LEU A 60 75.79 -47.64 -91.54
CA LEU A 60 75.80 -46.73 -90.38
C LEU A 60 75.33 -45.32 -90.76
N LYS A 61 75.74 -44.80 -91.92
CA LYS A 61 75.23 -43.52 -92.48
C LYS A 61 73.73 -43.57 -92.66
N SER A 62 73.22 -44.53 -93.44
CA SER A 62 71.78 -44.73 -93.64
C SER A 62 71.02 -44.97 -92.33
N ARG A 63 71.66 -45.53 -91.29
CA ARG A 63 71.05 -45.62 -89.95
C ARG A 63 71.01 -44.26 -89.25
N ILE A 64 72.07 -43.46 -89.32
CA ILE A 64 72.09 -42.07 -88.82
C ILE A 64 71.04 -41.23 -89.56
N ASP A 65 71.02 -41.27 -90.89
CA ASP A 65 70.01 -40.59 -91.73
C ASP A 65 68.58 -40.98 -91.32
N SER A 66 68.33 -42.28 -91.07
CA SER A 66 67.02 -42.75 -90.60
C SER A 66 66.64 -42.28 -89.19
N LEU A 67 67.62 -41.89 -88.36
CA LEU A 67 67.40 -41.37 -87.01
C LEU A 67 67.30 -39.83 -87.02
N GLU A 68 68.09 -39.15 -87.85
CA GLU A 68 67.92 -37.72 -88.11
C GLU A 68 66.57 -37.43 -88.74
N GLU A 69 66.12 -38.25 -89.70
CA GLU A 69 64.78 -38.09 -90.29
C GLU A 69 63.67 -38.37 -89.25
N GLN A 70 63.85 -39.33 -88.34
CA GLN A 70 62.92 -39.56 -87.22
C GLN A 70 62.91 -38.40 -86.19
N LEU A 71 63.96 -37.58 -86.14
CA LEU A 71 64.05 -36.38 -85.29
C LEU A 71 63.55 -35.11 -85.99
N ARG A 72 63.71 -35.00 -87.32
CA ARG A 72 63.18 -33.90 -88.15
C ARG A 72 61.68 -34.06 -88.41
N SER A 73 61.24 -35.30 -88.60
CA SER A 73 59.85 -35.71 -88.81
C SER A 73 59.36 -36.53 -87.60
N PRO A 74 59.27 -35.94 -86.40
CA PRO A 74 58.80 -36.66 -85.22
C PRO A 74 57.38 -37.16 -85.46
N LYS A 75 57.19 -38.48 -85.29
CA LYS A 75 55.88 -39.11 -85.48
C LYS A 75 54.86 -38.44 -84.55
N ALA A 76 53.78 -37.91 -85.12
CA ALA A 76 52.66 -37.39 -84.33
C ALA A 76 52.19 -38.46 -83.33
N PRO A 77 52.01 -38.11 -82.04
CA PRO A 77 51.48 -39.04 -81.05
C PRO A 77 50.09 -39.48 -81.48
N THR A 78 49.78 -40.76 -81.25
CA THR A 78 48.47 -41.31 -81.58
C THR A 78 47.41 -40.77 -80.61
N ASP A 79 46.15 -40.78 -81.04
CA ASP A 79 45.02 -40.34 -80.21
C ASP A 79 44.97 -41.07 -78.86
N GLN A 80 45.39 -42.34 -78.81
CA GLN A 80 45.52 -43.10 -77.56
C GLN A 80 46.61 -42.54 -76.64
N GLU A 81 47.80 -42.23 -77.17
CA GLU A 81 48.91 -41.63 -76.40
C GLU A 81 48.52 -40.25 -75.85
N LEU A 82 47.85 -39.42 -76.67
CA LEU A 82 47.30 -38.12 -76.27
C LEU A 82 46.22 -38.26 -75.19
N LEU A 83 45.27 -39.19 -75.34
CA LEU A 83 44.23 -39.45 -74.33
C LEU A 83 44.83 -39.96 -73.01
N THR A 84 45.88 -40.78 -73.04
CA THR A 84 46.57 -41.20 -71.80
C THR A 84 47.29 -40.05 -71.12
N ALA A 85 48.02 -39.20 -71.85
CA ALA A 85 48.70 -38.04 -71.28
C ALA A 85 47.71 -37.02 -70.70
N LEU A 86 46.59 -36.76 -71.40
CA LEU A 86 45.51 -35.91 -70.91
C LEU A 86 44.83 -36.50 -69.66
N GLY A 87 44.67 -37.83 -69.59
CA GLY A 87 44.17 -38.53 -68.41
C GLY A 87 45.12 -38.42 -67.21
N GLU A 88 46.43 -38.53 -67.41
CA GLU A 88 47.42 -38.38 -66.34
C GLU A 88 47.51 -36.93 -65.82
N GLU A 89 47.49 -35.93 -66.71
CA GLU A 89 47.49 -34.52 -66.32
C GLU A 89 46.18 -34.09 -65.64
N THR A 90 45.02 -34.48 -66.16
CA THR A 90 43.73 -34.21 -65.49
C THR A 90 43.65 -34.90 -64.12
N ALA A 91 44.14 -36.13 -63.99
CA ALA A 91 44.26 -36.79 -62.68
C ALA A 91 45.28 -36.10 -61.75
N ARG A 92 46.33 -35.45 -62.27
CA ARG A 92 47.26 -34.64 -61.47
C ARG A 92 46.59 -33.34 -60.98
N VAL A 93 45.91 -32.62 -61.87
CA VAL A 93 45.17 -31.39 -61.54
C VAL A 93 44.06 -31.68 -60.51
N LEU A 94 43.28 -32.75 -60.68
CA LEU A 94 42.23 -33.14 -59.73
C LEU A 94 42.80 -33.46 -58.34
N ARG A 95 43.91 -34.21 -58.25
CA ARG A 95 44.58 -34.46 -56.95
C ARG A 95 45.14 -33.19 -56.32
N SER A 96 45.69 -32.27 -57.11
CA SER A 96 46.15 -30.97 -56.62
C SER A 96 45.00 -30.10 -56.12
N ALA A 97 43.85 -30.12 -56.79
CA ALA A 97 42.65 -29.39 -56.39
C ALA A 97 42.00 -30.00 -55.13
N GLN A 98 41.99 -31.33 -55.01
CA GLN A 98 41.54 -32.04 -53.82
C GLN A 98 42.42 -31.72 -52.60
N SER A 99 43.75 -31.81 -52.74
CA SER A 99 44.69 -31.43 -51.67
C SER A 99 44.50 -29.97 -51.25
N ALA A 100 44.38 -29.04 -52.20
CA ALA A 100 44.16 -27.64 -51.89
C ALA A 100 42.81 -27.37 -51.20
N ALA A 101 41.75 -28.10 -51.58
CA ALA A 101 40.44 -28.00 -50.93
C ALA A 101 40.45 -28.59 -49.51
N GLU A 102 41.21 -29.65 -49.27
CA GLU A 102 41.40 -30.26 -47.95
C GLU A 102 42.26 -29.35 -47.06
N ASP A 103 43.36 -28.79 -47.57
CA ASP A 103 44.16 -27.78 -46.87
C ASP A 103 43.33 -26.52 -46.52
N ILE A 104 42.37 -26.13 -47.36
CA ILE A 104 41.45 -25.02 -47.10
C ILE A 104 40.45 -25.40 -46.01
N ARG A 105 39.88 -26.60 -46.05
CA ARG A 105 38.97 -27.11 -45.00
C ARG A 105 39.66 -27.11 -43.64
N THR A 106 40.81 -27.77 -43.51
CA THR A 106 41.53 -27.86 -42.22
C THR A 106 41.87 -26.48 -41.67
N ARG A 107 42.38 -25.56 -42.50
CA ARG A 107 42.66 -24.18 -42.06
C ARG A 107 41.41 -23.36 -41.72
N SER A 108 40.25 -23.69 -42.28
CA SER A 108 38.97 -23.08 -41.89
C SER A 108 38.44 -23.66 -40.58
N GLU A 109 38.59 -24.96 -40.35
CA GLU A 109 38.23 -25.64 -39.10
C GLU A 109 39.12 -25.17 -37.93
N GLU A 110 40.43 -25.08 -38.14
CA GLU A 110 41.40 -24.50 -37.18
C GLU A 110 41.05 -23.05 -36.81
N ARG A 111 40.69 -22.22 -37.80
CA ARG A 111 40.28 -20.82 -37.57
C ARG A 111 38.97 -20.72 -36.83
N ALA A 112 37.98 -21.55 -37.19
CA ALA A 112 36.70 -21.60 -36.48
C ALA A 112 36.89 -22.02 -35.02
N ALA A 113 37.73 -23.02 -34.76
CA ALA A 113 38.08 -23.46 -33.41
C ALA A 113 38.81 -22.36 -32.60
N SER A 114 39.72 -21.58 -33.21
CA SER A 114 40.33 -20.42 -32.56
C SER A 114 39.27 -19.37 -32.22
N ILE A 115 38.47 -18.94 -33.21
CA ILE A 115 37.45 -17.90 -33.03
C ILE A 115 36.44 -18.27 -31.94
N LEU A 116 36.01 -19.54 -31.87
CA LEU A 116 35.13 -20.03 -30.81
C LEU A 116 35.81 -19.98 -29.44
N LYS A 117 37.06 -20.47 -29.32
CA LYS A 117 37.83 -20.42 -28.07
C LYS A 117 38.07 -18.97 -27.61
N ASP A 118 38.45 -18.09 -28.52
CA ASP A 118 38.73 -16.69 -28.25
C ASP A 118 37.44 -15.95 -27.83
N ALA A 119 36.28 -16.31 -28.41
CA ALA A 119 34.97 -15.81 -28.01
C ALA A 119 34.50 -16.38 -26.65
N ASP A 120 34.74 -17.66 -26.37
CA ASP A 120 34.44 -18.27 -25.07
C ASP A 120 35.28 -17.65 -23.95
N GLU A 121 36.57 -17.39 -24.19
CA GLU A 121 37.46 -16.71 -23.24
C GLU A 121 37.06 -15.25 -23.00
N GLN A 122 36.71 -14.50 -24.06
CA GLN A 122 36.12 -13.16 -23.90
C GLN A 122 34.80 -13.23 -23.11
N SER A 123 33.91 -14.16 -23.44
CA SER A 123 32.63 -14.36 -22.78
C SER A 123 32.80 -14.73 -21.30
N ALA A 124 33.84 -15.48 -20.93
CA ALA A 124 34.20 -15.73 -19.53
C ALA A 124 34.62 -14.43 -18.83
N THR A 125 35.60 -13.70 -19.37
CA THR A 125 36.08 -12.44 -18.75
C THR A 125 34.99 -11.37 -18.59
N LEU A 126 34.01 -11.32 -19.50
CA LEU A 126 32.85 -10.43 -19.39
C LEU A 126 31.86 -10.86 -18.31
N ARG A 127 31.72 -12.16 -18.02
CA ARG A 127 30.91 -12.63 -16.88
C ARG A 127 31.60 -12.33 -15.56
N ASP A 128 32.89 -12.64 -15.44
CA ASP A 128 33.68 -12.41 -14.24
C ASP A 128 33.67 -10.91 -13.86
N ALA A 129 33.89 -10.02 -14.85
CA ALA A 129 33.82 -8.58 -14.65
C ALA A 129 32.41 -8.07 -14.31
N ALA A 130 31.36 -8.68 -14.87
CA ALA A 130 29.98 -8.33 -14.52
C ALA A 130 29.61 -8.80 -13.10
N GLU A 131 30.15 -9.92 -12.63
CA GLU A 131 29.96 -10.40 -11.25
C GLU A 131 30.73 -9.52 -10.23
N GLU A 132 31.94 -9.07 -10.56
CA GLU A 132 32.68 -8.08 -9.75
C GLU A 132 31.97 -6.71 -9.71
N ALA A 133 31.43 -6.25 -10.84
CA ALA A 133 30.63 -5.02 -10.89
C ALA A 133 29.31 -5.15 -10.08
N ALA A 134 28.60 -6.27 -10.21
CA ALA A 134 27.36 -6.51 -9.46
C ALA A 134 27.62 -6.63 -7.95
N THR A 135 28.67 -7.33 -7.53
CA THR A 135 29.00 -7.48 -6.10
C THR A 135 29.50 -6.17 -5.48
N THR A 136 30.27 -5.35 -6.20
CA THR A 136 30.66 -4.02 -5.71
C THR A 136 29.45 -3.08 -5.62
N GLN A 137 28.52 -3.11 -6.59
CA GLN A 137 27.27 -2.34 -6.53
C GLN A 137 26.36 -2.78 -5.39
N ILE A 138 26.17 -4.08 -5.16
CA ILE A 138 25.39 -4.61 -4.04
C ILE A 138 25.98 -4.17 -2.70
N ASN A 139 27.31 -4.20 -2.55
CA ASN A 139 27.96 -3.74 -1.33
C ASN A 139 27.76 -2.24 -1.09
N SER A 140 27.91 -1.39 -2.12
CA SER A 140 27.68 0.06 -1.96
C SER A 140 26.21 0.39 -1.67
N ALA A 141 25.26 -0.31 -2.29
CA ALA A 141 23.84 -0.17 -1.99
C ALA A 141 23.50 -0.57 -0.54
N ASN A 142 24.12 -1.64 -0.03
CA ASN A 142 23.97 -2.06 1.37
C ASN A 142 24.57 -1.04 2.35
N GLU A 143 25.75 -0.47 2.05
CA GLU A 143 26.36 0.59 2.87
C GLU A 143 25.46 1.85 2.91
N ILE A 144 24.98 2.32 1.75
CA ILE A 144 24.05 3.45 1.64
C ILE A 144 22.75 3.18 2.40
N SER A 145 22.16 1.99 2.24
CA SER A 145 20.95 1.58 2.96
C SER A 145 21.17 1.59 4.48
N SER A 146 22.29 1.05 4.97
CA SER A 146 22.63 1.05 6.40
C SER A 146 22.80 2.47 6.97
N ALA A 147 23.39 3.39 6.20
CA ALA A 147 23.57 4.78 6.59
C ALA A 147 22.23 5.55 6.62
N LEU A 148 21.35 5.30 5.64
CA LEU A 148 20.00 5.87 5.59
C LEU A 148 19.14 5.39 6.77
N ILE A 149 19.22 4.11 7.14
CA ILE A 149 18.53 3.56 8.31
C ILE A 149 19.03 4.22 9.59
N ALA A 150 20.35 4.31 9.80
CA ALA A 150 20.92 4.94 10.99
C ALA A 150 20.53 6.44 11.12
N ALA A 151 20.56 7.18 10.01
CA ALA A 151 20.13 8.57 9.98
C ALA A 151 18.62 8.74 10.23
N ALA A 152 17.79 7.82 9.72
CA ALA A 152 16.35 7.81 9.98
C ALA A 152 16.02 7.47 11.44
N GLU A 153 16.78 6.57 12.08
CA GLU A 153 16.67 6.27 13.51
C GLU A 153 17.06 7.48 14.38
N GLU A 154 18.19 8.14 14.08
CA GLU A 154 18.63 9.36 14.80
C GLU A 154 17.60 10.50 14.66
N ALA A 155 17.11 10.76 13.44
CA ALA A 155 16.06 11.76 13.20
C ALA A 155 14.76 11.42 13.94
N SER A 156 14.35 10.15 13.96
CA SER A 156 13.16 9.69 14.68
C SER A 156 13.30 9.90 16.19
N VAL A 157 14.48 9.66 16.77
CA VAL A 157 14.78 9.92 18.18
C VAL A 157 14.75 11.43 18.49
N SER A 158 15.32 12.28 17.63
CA SER A 158 15.25 13.75 17.80
C SER A 158 13.80 14.23 17.81
N ILE A 159 13.04 13.90 16.76
CA ILE A 159 11.63 14.27 16.61
C ILE A 159 10.80 13.79 17.81
N HIS A 160 11.00 12.55 18.28
CA HIS A 160 10.29 12.05 19.46
C HIS A 160 10.66 12.81 20.74
N SER A 161 11.94 13.15 20.92
CA SER A 161 12.40 13.94 22.09
C SER A 161 11.84 15.36 22.10
N GLU A 162 11.81 16.01 20.93
CA GLU A 162 11.27 17.36 20.73
C GLU A 162 9.75 17.38 20.93
N ALA A 163 9.02 16.42 20.34
CA ALA A 163 7.58 16.27 20.52
C ALA A 163 7.21 15.98 21.98
N SER A 164 7.99 15.14 22.68
CA SER A 164 7.81 14.85 24.11
C SER A 164 8.05 16.09 24.98
N ALA A 165 9.11 16.87 24.70
CA ALA A 165 9.39 18.12 25.39
C ALA A 165 8.29 19.18 25.16
N ALA A 166 7.81 19.32 23.91
CA ALA A 166 6.71 20.22 23.56
C ALA A 166 5.40 19.80 24.25
N ALA A 167 5.06 18.50 24.25
CA ALA A 167 3.88 17.99 24.95
C ALA A 167 3.97 18.28 26.46
N GLY A 168 5.12 18.00 27.09
CA GLY A 168 5.37 18.32 28.50
C GLY A 168 5.18 19.81 28.82
N ALA A 169 5.70 20.70 27.97
CA ALA A 169 5.51 22.14 28.12
C ALA A 169 4.02 22.55 28.01
N THR A 170 3.27 21.99 27.05
CA THR A 170 1.83 22.29 26.91
C THR A 170 1.00 21.82 28.11
N LEU A 171 1.35 20.67 28.69
CA LEU A 171 0.72 20.17 29.91
C LEU A 171 1.02 21.08 31.10
N GLU A 172 2.28 21.51 31.28
CA GLU A 172 2.65 22.43 32.37
C GLU A 172 1.94 23.80 32.26
N THR A 173 1.70 24.30 31.04
CA THR A 173 0.86 25.49 30.84
C THR A 173 -0.61 25.22 31.16
N ALA A 174 -1.18 24.10 30.71
CA ALA A 174 -2.58 23.77 30.95
C ALA A 174 -2.88 23.50 32.44
N GLU A 175 -1.95 22.87 33.18
CA GLU A 175 -2.08 22.65 34.63
C GLU A 175 -2.03 23.97 35.41
N ARG A 176 -1.17 24.90 34.99
CA ARG A 176 -1.05 26.26 35.56
C ARG A 176 -2.32 27.08 35.32
N ASP A 177 -2.79 27.14 34.08
CA ASP A 177 -4.03 27.85 33.72
C ASP A 177 -5.24 27.27 34.47
N ALA A 178 -5.32 25.93 34.57
CA ALA A 178 -6.36 25.27 35.36
C ALA A 178 -6.22 25.53 36.87
N ALA A 179 -5.01 25.74 37.40
CA ALA A 179 -4.83 26.15 38.80
C ALA A 179 -5.31 27.60 39.03
N GLU A 180 -4.98 28.52 38.13
CA GLU A 180 -5.47 29.91 38.21
C GLU A 180 -6.98 30.01 38.10
N VAL A 181 -7.62 29.25 37.20
CA VAL A 181 -9.08 29.20 37.08
C VAL A 181 -9.74 28.66 38.35
N ARG A 182 -9.19 27.60 38.96
CA ARG A 182 -9.71 27.04 40.22
C ARG A 182 -9.61 28.03 41.38
N GLU A 183 -8.46 28.70 41.57
CA GLU A 183 -8.30 29.66 42.66
C GLU A 183 -9.12 30.93 42.44
N ARG A 184 -9.30 31.38 41.18
CA ARG A 184 -10.20 32.50 40.86
C ARG A 184 -11.66 32.18 41.20
N ALA A 185 -12.18 31.05 40.72
CA ALA A 185 -13.54 30.60 41.03
C ALA A 185 -13.75 30.39 42.54
N ARG A 186 -12.70 29.95 43.25
CA ARG A 186 -12.71 29.85 44.72
C ARG A 186 -12.82 31.23 45.38
N ILE A 187 -11.97 32.19 45.02
CA ILE A 187 -12.01 33.57 45.57
C ILE A 187 -13.37 34.22 45.29
N GLU A 188 -13.92 34.03 44.08
CA GLU A 188 -15.25 34.52 43.70
C GLU A 188 -16.34 33.91 44.60
N SER A 189 -16.36 32.58 44.77
CA SER A 189 -17.35 31.91 45.65
C SER A 189 -17.19 32.26 47.14
N GLU A 190 -15.97 32.40 47.66
CA GLU A 190 -15.74 32.88 49.03
C GLU A 190 -16.23 34.33 49.22
N GLY A 191 -16.11 35.16 48.17
CA GLY A 191 -16.65 36.52 48.11
C GLY A 191 -18.19 36.57 48.09
N GLU A 192 -18.84 35.78 47.23
CA GLU A 192 -20.30 35.66 47.17
C GLU A 192 -20.89 35.19 48.50
N ILE A 193 -20.26 34.19 49.13
CA ILE A 193 -20.68 33.65 50.43
C ILE A 193 -20.59 34.73 51.53
N GLU A 194 -19.55 35.56 51.54
CA GLU A 194 -19.42 36.63 52.54
C GLU A 194 -20.35 37.82 52.27
N GLN A 195 -20.64 38.15 51.01
CA GLN A 195 -21.71 39.09 50.65
C GLN A 195 -23.08 38.58 51.12
N ALA A 196 -23.43 37.33 50.83
CA ALA A 196 -24.69 36.73 51.28
C ALA A 196 -24.81 36.71 52.82
N ARG A 197 -23.70 36.46 53.53
CA ARG A 197 -23.65 36.58 55.00
C ARG A 197 -23.83 38.02 55.47
N GLN A 198 -23.25 39.02 54.78
CA GLN A 198 -23.46 40.43 55.12
C GLN A 198 -24.93 40.82 54.97
N THR A 199 -25.55 40.56 53.82
CA THR A 199 -26.98 40.81 53.61
C THR A 199 -27.84 40.08 54.64
N GLY A 200 -27.47 38.85 55.03
CA GLY A 200 -28.09 38.11 56.13
C GLY A 200 -27.99 38.80 57.50
N ARG A 201 -26.83 39.41 57.83
CA ARG A 201 -26.66 40.20 59.06
C ARG A 201 -27.52 41.46 59.04
N GLU A 202 -27.59 42.13 57.89
CA GLU A 202 -28.34 43.37 57.69
C GLU A 202 -29.85 43.12 57.81
N MET A 203 -30.40 42.13 57.09
CA MET A 203 -31.81 41.71 57.24
C MET A 203 -32.16 41.31 58.68
N LEU A 204 -31.25 40.65 59.40
CA LEU A 204 -31.45 40.31 60.81
C LEU A 204 -31.41 41.53 61.74
N ALA A 205 -30.65 42.58 61.41
CA ALA A 205 -30.65 43.84 62.14
C ALA A 205 -31.94 44.62 61.89
N GLU A 206 -32.42 44.70 60.64
CA GLU A 206 -33.70 45.30 60.29
C GLU A 206 -34.88 44.58 60.96
N ALA A 207 -34.91 43.25 60.90
CA ALA A 207 -35.96 42.45 61.55
C ALA A 207 -35.99 42.66 63.08
N LYS A 208 -34.83 42.81 63.73
CA LYS A 208 -34.72 43.19 65.15
C LYS A 208 -35.27 44.61 65.39
N ALA A 209 -34.86 45.60 64.60
CA ALA A 209 -35.34 46.98 64.73
C ALA A 209 -36.86 47.11 64.49
N VAL A 210 -37.43 46.34 63.56
CA VAL A 210 -38.89 46.23 63.36
C VAL A 210 -39.55 45.59 64.58
N ARG A 211 -39.03 44.47 65.08
CA ARG A 211 -39.55 43.79 66.28
C ARG A 211 -39.51 44.70 67.51
N GLU A 212 -38.42 45.41 67.74
CA GLU A 212 -38.27 46.37 68.84
C GLU A 212 -39.26 47.52 68.72
N ARG A 213 -39.45 48.07 67.51
CA ARG A 213 -40.46 49.10 67.23
C ARG A 213 -41.88 48.62 67.52
N VAL A 214 -42.22 47.38 67.16
CA VAL A 214 -43.52 46.75 67.45
C VAL A 214 -43.69 46.50 68.95
N LEU A 215 -42.68 45.97 69.64
CA LEU A 215 -42.73 45.73 71.09
C LEU A 215 -42.86 47.03 71.88
N ALA A 216 -42.16 48.10 71.47
CA ALA A 216 -42.31 49.43 72.05
C ALA A 216 -43.70 50.02 71.81
N ASP A 217 -44.32 49.78 70.65
CA ASP A 217 -45.68 50.24 70.40
C ASP A 217 -46.73 49.45 71.20
N LEU A 218 -46.58 48.13 71.31
CA LEU A 218 -47.41 47.29 72.18
C LEU A 218 -47.26 47.68 73.67
N ALA A 219 -46.06 48.04 74.11
CA ALA A 219 -45.83 48.56 75.46
C ALA A 219 -46.59 49.89 75.69
N ARG A 220 -46.47 50.87 74.78
CA ARG A 220 -47.23 52.14 74.83
C ARG A 220 -48.74 51.91 74.83
N ARG A 221 -49.25 51.02 73.97
CA ARG A 221 -50.68 50.66 73.95
C ARG A 221 -51.13 50.02 75.26
N ARG A 222 -50.33 49.12 75.84
CA ARG A 222 -50.61 48.52 77.16
C ARG A 222 -50.64 49.57 78.26
N GLU A 223 -49.69 50.50 78.28
CA GLU A 223 -49.64 51.58 79.26
C GLU A 223 -50.88 52.49 79.17
N LEU A 224 -51.24 52.92 77.95
CA LEU A 224 -52.45 53.72 77.69
C LEU A 224 -53.76 52.99 78.06
N LEU A 225 -53.86 51.69 77.75
CA LEU A 225 -55.00 50.87 78.19
C LEU A 225 -55.03 50.72 79.72
N THR A 226 -53.86 50.65 80.37
CA THR A 226 -53.76 50.56 81.84
C THR A 226 -54.17 51.87 82.50
N SER A 227 -53.78 53.03 81.96
CA SER A 227 -54.24 54.33 82.48
C SER A 227 -55.73 54.53 82.27
N GLN A 228 -56.30 54.11 81.13
CA GLN A 228 -57.75 54.12 80.90
C GLN A 228 -58.50 53.21 81.88
N ILE A 229 -57.97 52.02 82.18
CA ILE A 229 -58.54 51.13 83.20
C ILE A 229 -58.50 51.78 84.59
N GLU A 230 -57.44 52.51 84.93
CA GLU A 230 -57.33 53.20 86.22
C GLU A 230 -58.24 54.44 86.31
N GLU A 231 -58.40 55.20 85.22
CA GLU A 231 -59.42 56.26 85.13
C GLU A 231 -60.83 55.70 85.30
N LEU A 232 -61.15 54.56 84.69
CA LEU A 232 -62.42 53.87 84.85
C LEU A 232 -62.62 53.32 86.27
N ARG A 233 -61.56 52.86 86.94
CA ARG A 233 -61.61 52.46 88.37
C ARG A 233 -61.85 53.66 89.28
N VAL A 234 -61.15 54.78 89.08
CA VAL A 234 -61.38 56.02 89.82
C VAL A 234 -62.79 56.57 89.55
N GLY A 235 -63.30 56.45 88.31
CA GLY A 235 -64.69 56.75 87.96
C GLY A 235 -65.69 55.88 88.70
N ARG A 236 -65.50 54.55 88.67
CA ARG A 236 -66.29 53.57 89.44
C ARG A 236 -66.25 53.87 90.93
N ASP A 237 -65.11 54.21 91.50
CA ASP A 237 -64.97 54.40 92.95
C ASP A 237 -65.60 55.72 93.40
N ARG A 238 -65.58 56.77 92.55
CA ARG A 238 -66.41 57.98 92.73
C ARG A 238 -67.90 57.66 92.64
N LEU A 239 -68.33 56.80 91.72
CA LEU A 239 -69.73 56.36 91.60
C LEU A 239 -70.17 55.51 92.81
N LEU A 240 -69.30 54.64 93.32
CA LEU A 240 -69.54 53.86 94.54
C LEU A 240 -69.62 54.76 95.77
N GLU A 241 -68.80 55.81 95.86
CA GLU A 241 -68.89 56.79 96.95
C GLU A 241 -70.16 57.65 96.86
N ALA A 242 -70.53 58.12 95.65
CA ALA A 242 -71.82 58.77 95.43
C ALA A 242 -72.99 57.86 95.80
N TYR A 243 -72.91 56.55 95.48
CA TYR A 243 -73.89 55.55 95.88
C TYR A 243 -73.91 55.32 97.41
N ARG A 244 -72.77 55.35 98.10
CA ARG A 244 -72.72 55.33 99.57
C ARG A 244 -73.43 56.55 100.16
N VAL A 245 -73.19 57.76 99.64
CA VAL A 245 -73.88 58.99 100.08
C VAL A 245 -75.39 58.90 99.82
N VAL A 246 -75.82 58.44 98.64
CA VAL A 246 -77.24 58.21 98.34
C VAL A 246 -77.83 57.18 99.30
N LYS A 247 -77.17 56.04 99.53
CA LYS A 247 -77.61 55.02 100.48
C LYS A 247 -77.68 55.54 101.93
N GLN A 248 -76.73 56.39 102.34
CA GLN A 248 -76.74 57.07 103.64
C GLN A 248 -77.99 57.94 103.76
N THR A 249 -78.23 58.86 102.83
CA THR A 249 -79.40 59.75 102.85
C THR A 249 -80.74 58.99 102.77
N LEU A 250 -80.79 57.87 102.04
CA LEU A 250 -81.95 56.98 101.99
C LEU A 250 -82.17 56.28 103.34
N SER A 251 -81.09 55.85 104.00
CA SER A 251 -81.13 55.23 105.33
C SER A 251 -81.52 56.24 106.42
N ASP A 252 -81.09 57.49 106.30
CA ASP A 252 -81.48 58.59 107.20
C ASP A 252 -82.96 58.94 107.02
N ALA A 253 -83.46 59.02 105.77
CA ALA A 253 -84.88 59.20 105.47
C ALA A 253 -85.73 58.01 105.98
N THR A 254 -85.24 56.79 105.83
CA THR A 254 -85.88 55.57 106.35
C THR A 254 -85.87 55.56 107.89
N SER A 255 -84.82 56.07 108.52
CA SER A 255 -84.74 56.20 109.98
C SER A 255 -85.69 57.29 110.50
N ALA A 256 -85.89 58.38 109.75
CA ALA A 256 -86.90 59.39 110.06
C ALA A 256 -88.34 58.82 109.96
N LEU A 257 -88.60 57.94 108.99
CA LEU A 257 -89.86 57.18 108.91
C LEU A 257 -90.01 56.20 110.09
N GLY A 258 -88.94 55.48 110.45
CA GLY A 258 -88.92 54.62 111.65
C GLY A 258 -89.15 55.38 112.97
N GLN A 259 -88.80 56.66 113.05
CA GLN A 259 -89.14 57.56 114.17
C GLN A 259 -90.60 58.04 114.18
N VAL A 260 -91.36 57.78 113.11
CA VAL A 260 -92.83 57.88 113.07
C VAL A 260 -93.46 56.54 113.46
N ASP A 261 -93.01 55.42 112.91
CA ASP A 261 -93.56 54.09 113.23
C ASP A 261 -93.34 53.68 114.69
N SER A 262 -92.22 54.07 115.30
CA SER A 262 -91.95 53.89 116.74
C SER A 262 -92.82 54.77 117.66
N ARG A 263 -93.66 55.66 117.12
CA ARG A 263 -94.79 56.30 117.83
C ARG A 263 -96.13 55.58 117.61
N GLY A 264 -96.23 54.64 116.68
CA GLY A 264 -97.44 53.84 116.40
C GLY A 264 -97.45 52.46 117.04
N ALA A 265 -96.29 51.81 117.17
CA ALA A 265 -96.16 50.38 117.52
C ALA A 265 -96.27 50.04 119.03
N SER A 266 -97.28 50.57 119.74
CA SER A 266 -97.59 50.21 121.13
C SER A 266 -98.80 49.25 121.26
N ALA A 267 -98.96 48.34 120.29
CA ALA A 267 -100.04 47.36 120.25
C ALA A 267 -99.59 46.01 119.68
N LEU A 268 -99.89 44.95 120.43
CA LEU A 268 -99.70 43.51 120.14
C LEU A 268 -98.27 43.02 119.86
N ALA A 269 -97.77 42.20 120.78
CA ALA A 269 -96.69 41.24 120.55
C ALA A 269 -97.14 39.86 121.05
N THR A 270 -96.89 38.78 120.29
CA THR A 270 -97.09 37.38 120.71
C THR A 270 -96.14 36.43 119.98
N SER A 271 -95.53 35.50 120.73
CA SER A 271 -94.84 34.24 120.33
C SER A 271 -93.75 34.22 119.23
N ALA A 272 -92.55 33.83 119.66
CA ALA A 272 -91.58 33.00 118.92
C ALA A 272 -91.52 31.59 119.61
N PRO A 273 -90.59 30.65 119.34
CA PRO A 273 -89.49 30.60 118.34
C PRO A 273 -89.37 29.24 117.59
N LEU A 274 -88.26 29.04 116.84
CA LEU A 274 -87.33 27.86 116.88
C LEU A 274 -86.85 27.36 115.48
N VAL A 275 -85.52 27.42 115.24
CA VAL A 275 -84.58 26.51 114.49
C VAL A 275 -85.12 25.72 113.26
N ASP A 276 -84.51 25.75 112.07
CA ASP A 276 -83.30 24.94 111.74
C ASP A 276 -82.59 25.27 110.39
N LEU A 277 -81.40 24.66 110.19
CA LEU A 277 -80.57 24.44 108.99
C LEU A 277 -80.19 25.60 108.04
N GLY A 278 -78.88 25.91 108.07
CA GLY A 278 -77.95 25.84 106.93
C GLY A 278 -78.33 26.46 105.57
N ILE A 279 -77.60 27.50 105.18
CA ILE A 279 -77.52 27.98 103.78
C ILE A 279 -76.28 27.37 103.12
N ASP A 280 -76.40 27.00 101.85
CA ASP A 280 -75.39 26.31 101.05
C ASP A 280 -74.09 27.13 100.82
N ASP A 281 -73.01 26.41 100.54
CA ASP A 281 -71.75 26.97 100.04
C ASP A 281 -71.24 26.11 98.85
N HIS A 282 -70.46 26.77 98.00
CA HIS A 282 -69.65 26.26 96.87
C HIS A 282 -70.31 26.08 95.49
N THR A 283 -69.80 26.93 94.58
CA THR A 283 -69.62 26.76 93.13
C THR A 283 -70.79 27.02 92.18
N GLU A 284 -70.85 28.27 91.71
CA GLU A 284 -71.38 28.73 90.42
C GLU A 284 -70.88 27.80 89.28
N GLU A 285 -71.75 27.23 88.44
CA GLU A 285 -72.54 27.87 87.36
C GLU A 285 -71.74 28.28 86.11
N ASN A 286 -71.86 27.42 85.10
CA ASN A 286 -72.30 27.77 83.74
C ASN A 286 -71.69 29.00 83.02
N LEU A 287 -70.89 28.73 81.98
CA LEU A 287 -71.09 29.43 80.71
C LEU A 287 -70.68 28.58 79.49
N SER A 288 -71.66 28.27 78.65
CA SER A 288 -71.54 27.44 77.45
C SER A 288 -71.36 28.30 76.19
N LEU A 289 -70.48 27.87 75.28
CA LEU A 289 -70.20 28.56 74.00
C LEU A 289 -69.83 27.57 72.88
N THR A 290 -70.83 26.96 72.23
CA THR A 290 -70.73 26.32 70.90
C THR A 290 -72.09 26.40 70.17
N THR A 291 -72.09 26.21 68.84
CA THR A 291 -73.25 26.32 67.91
C THR A 291 -73.80 27.75 67.76
N ALA A 292 -74.23 28.27 66.60
CA ALA A 292 -74.07 27.93 65.17
C ALA A 292 -74.24 29.28 64.37
N ASP A 293 -74.39 29.42 63.05
CA ASP A 293 -74.60 28.52 61.91
C ASP A 293 -74.20 29.24 60.58
N SER A 294 -74.43 28.60 59.40
CA SER A 294 -74.66 29.14 58.03
C SER A 294 -73.92 30.41 57.57
N ALA A 295 -73.05 30.40 56.54
CA ALA A 295 -73.22 30.02 55.12
C ALA A 295 -73.96 31.07 54.24
N GLU A 296 -73.22 31.70 53.31
CA GLU A 296 -73.62 32.02 51.92
C GLU A 296 -72.45 32.73 51.17
N GLU A 297 -72.11 32.29 49.95
CA GLU A 297 -71.49 33.14 48.92
C GLU A 297 -72.62 33.79 48.09
N PRO A 298 -72.36 34.83 47.26
CA PRO A 298 -72.03 34.52 45.86
C PRO A 298 -71.15 35.56 45.10
N SER A 299 -70.53 35.11 44.00
CA SER A 299 -70.39 35.78 42.67
C SER A 299 -69.89 37.23 42.52
N LEU A 300 -69.17 37.65 41.47
CA LEU A 300 -68.25 37.07 40.45
C LEU A 300 -67.84 38.24 39.51
N GLU A 301 -66.98 37.96 38.51
CA GLU A 301 -66.54 38.88 37.42
C GLU A 301 -65.60 40.04 37.82
N ALA A 302 -64.70 40.59 36.97
CA ALA A 302 -63.89 40.15 35.79
C ALA A 302 -62.92 41.34 35.48
N SER A 303 -61.89 41.33 34.60
CA SER A 303 -61.33 40.38 33.64
C SER A 303 -59.91 40.85 33.19
N ILE A 304 -59.16 40.00 32.47
CA ILE A 304 -58.01 40.32 31.56
C ILE A 304 -56.74 40.90 32.24
N THR A 305 -55.50 40.36 32.09
CA THR A 305 -54.89 39.10 31.56
C THR A 305 -53.52 38.91 32.32
N ASP A 306 -52.52 38.05 32.04
CA ASP A 306 -52.15 37.14 30.92
C ASP A 306 -51.22 35.97 31.37
N ARG A 307 -50.50 35.32 30.45
CA ARG A 307 -49.57 34.16 30.62
C ARG A 307 -48.27 34.36 29.81
N PRO A 308 -47.29 33.42 29.76
CA PRO A 308 -47.01 32.19 30.56
C PRO A 308 -45.70 32.32 31.41
N ASN A 309 -45.30 31.48 32.38
CA ASN A 309 -45.55 30.08 32.80
C ASN A 309 -44.64 28.97 32.21
N THR A 310 -43.73 28.43 33.04
CA THR A 310 -43.27 27.02 33.07
C THR A 310 -42.81 26.62 34.50
N ASP A 311 -42.99 25.35 34.84
CA ASP A 311 -42.89 24.77 36.20
C ASP A 311 -41.46 24.33 36.63
N PRO A 312 -41.28 23.83 37.88
CA PRO A 312 -41.29 22.36 38.02
C PRO A 312 -42.02 21.79 39.27
N LEU A 313 -42.32 20.48 39.20
CA LEU A 313 -42.92 19.62 40.26
C LEU A 313 -41.98 19.48 41.48
N VAL A 314 -42.40 19.58 42.75
CA VAL A 314 -43.38 18.79 43.54
C VAL A 314 -42.88 17.40 43.98
N ILE A 315 -42.90 17.15 45.29
CA ILE A 315 -42.42 15.94 46.00
C ILE A 315 -43.55 15.36 46.87
N ASN A 316 -43.68 14.03 46.94
CA ASN A 316 -44.16 13.28 48.12
C ASN A 316 -43.61 11.84 48.06
N THR A 317 -43.01 11.17 49.06
CA THR A 317 -43.01 11.17 50.55
C THR A 317 -43.87 10.02 51.15
N ALA A 318 -43.34 9.39 52.20
CA ALA A 318 -43.91 8.32 53.06
C ALA A 318 -43.85 6.89 52.46
N GLN A 319 -43.78 5.80 53.24
CA GLN A 319 -43.95 5.61 54.70
C GLN A 319 -42.75 4.89 55.37
N ALA A 320 -42.79 4.73 56.71
CA ALA A 320 -41.72 4.14 57.53
C ALA A 320 -42.24 3.09 58.54
N SER A 321 -41.35 2.24 59.07
CA SER A 321 -41.54 1.44 60.30
C SER A 321 -40.20 0.92 60.86
N THR A 322 -40.16 0.64 62.17
CA THR A 322 -38.98 0.42 63.04
C THR A 322 -39.38 -0.43 64.26
N PRO A 323 -38.53 -0.73 65.28
CA PRO A 323 -37.18 -1.33 65.27
C PRO A 323 -36.98 -2.45 66.34
N GLN A 324 -35.84 -3.17 66.31
CA GLN A 324 -35.13 -3.79 67.47
C GLN A 324 -33.83 -4.47 66.96
N GLY A 325 -32.69 -4.55 67.66
CA GLY A 325 -32.24 -3.84 68.87
C GLY A 325 -31.54 -4.72 69.92
N GLU A 326 -30.20 -4.79 69.93
CA GLU A 326 -29.35 -5.15 71.10
C GLU A 326 -27.84 -4.91 70.81
N SER A 327 -26.92 -5.20 71.76
CA SER A 327 -25.62 -4.49 71.93
C SER A 327 -24.40 -5.36 72.34
N GLU A 328 -23.25 -4.68 72.62
CA GLU A 328 -21.88 -5.15 73.03
C GLU A 328 -20.89 -5.26 71.84
N SER A 329 -19.78 -4.51 71.74
CA SER A 329 -18.56 -4.39 72.57
C SER A 329 -17.68 -5.66 72.53
N THR A 330 -16.36 -5.63 72.31
CA THR A 330 -15.35 -4.66 72.80
C THR A 330 -14.13 -4.43 71.87
N ASP A 331 -13.33 -3.41 72.19
CA ASP A 331 -11.84 -3.31 72.12
C ASP A 331 -11.02 -3.60 70.83
N ASN A 332 -9.81 -3.03 70.63
CA ASN A 332 -9.31 -1.66 70.88
C ASN A 332 -7.93 -1.44 70.20
N ASN A 333 -7.53 -0.16 70.04
CA ASN A 333 -6.15 0.35 69.85
C ASN A 333 -5.22 -0.23 68.75
N ALA A 334 -4.86 0.65 67.80
CA ALA A 334 -3.44 0.87 67.46
C ALA A 334 -2.80 1.79 68.54
N PRO A 335 -1.46 1.82 68.69
CA PRO A 335 -0.74 3.03 68.28
C PRO A 335 0.69 2.79 67.73
N SER A 336 1.43 3.88 67.49
CA SER A 336 2.53 4.02 66.53
C SER A 336 3.96 4.19 67.11
N SER A 337 4.97 3.65 66.40
CA SER A 337 6.36 4.18 66.27
C SER A 337 7.27 4.20 67.54
N PRO A 338 8.59 4.56 67.49
CA PRO A 338 9.46 4.89 66.34
C PRO A 338 10.92 4.31 66.32
N ALA A 339 11.55 4.38 65.14
CA ALA A 339 12.95 4.75 64.80
C ALA A 339 14.23 4.01 65.31
N SER A 340 15.21 3.96 64.38
CA SER A 340 16.69 4.08 64.56
C SER A 340 17.57 2.82 64.69
N GLY A 341 18.60 2.70 63.84
CA GLY A 341 19.67 1.67 63.92
C GLY A 341 20.65 1.68 62.73
N ARG A 342 21.95 1.92 62.96
CA ARG A 342 22.96 2.18 61.90
C ARG A 342 23.64 0.88 61.41
N GLY A 343 23.93 0.76 60.10
CA GLY A 343 24.53 -0.45 59.47
C GLY A 343 26.06 -0.55 59.53
N ILE A 344 26.69 -1.52 58.83
CA ILE A 344 28.17 -1.65 58.67
C ILE A 344 28.62 -2.58 57.49
N ARG A 345 29.56 -2.07 56.66
CA ARG A 345 30.66 -2.71 55.87
C ARG A 345 30.53 -4.08 55.13
N ARG A 346 30.35 -4.01 53.80
CA ARG A 346 31.28 -4.46 52.70
C ARG A 346 32.55 -5.31 53.06
N ARG A 347 32.73 -6.50 52.43
CA ARG A 347 33.98 -7.07 51.79
C ARG A 347 33.75 -8.52 51.26
N VAL A 348 33.67 -8.80 49.96
CA VAL A 348 34.73 -9.26 49.01
C VAL A 348 35.58 -10.49 49.45
N ARG A 349 35.42 -11.66 48.78
CA ARG A 349 36.42 -12.25 47.83
C ARG A 349 36.00 -13.64 47.30
N GLU A 350 36.46 -13.94 46.09
CA GLU A 350 36.36 -15.15 45.26
C GLU A 350 37.56 -16.11 45.45
N SER A 351 37.39 -17.43 45.24
CA SER A 351 38.51 -18.37 45.01
C SER A 351 38.10 -19.70 44.35
N LEU A 352 38.82 -20.05 43.28
CA LEU A 352 38.72 -21.23 42.39
C LEU A 352 39.02 -22.59 43.07
N GLY A 353 38.67 -23.71 42.42
CA GLY A 353 39.24 -25.04 42.75
C GLY A 353 38.59 -26.27 42.08
N ILE A 354 39.24 -26.85 41.06
CA ILE A 354 38.80 -28.05 40.30
C ILE A 354 39.25 -29.36 40.99
N ALA A 355 38.42 -30.42 40.93
CA ALA A 355 38.87 -31.83 40.97
C ALA A 355 37.78 -32.80 40.43
N GLU A 356 38.19 -33.96 39.90
CA GLU A 356 37.35 -35.05 39.36
C GLU A 356 37.29 -36.24 40.35
N ASP A 357 36.28 -37.15 40.26
CA ASP A 357 36.54 -38.57 39.90
C ASP A 357 35.28 -39.49 39.73
N SER A 358 35.44 -40.48 38.84
CA SER A 358 34.87 -41.84 38.66
C SER A 358 33.54 -42.35 39.28
N LYS A 359 32.61 -42.71 38.37
CA LYS A 359 32.06 -44.07 37.99
C LYS A 359 32.53 -45.35 38.76
N PRO A 360 31.98 -46.59 38.51
CA PRO A 360 31.03 -47.07 37.47
C PRO A 360 29.77 -47.75 38.11
N ALA A 361 28.95 -48.66 37.55
CA ALA A 361 28.78 -49.46 36.30
C ALA A 361 27.25 -49.75 36.12
N LYS A 362 26.65 -50.54 35.20
CA LYS A 362 26.98 -51.60 34.20
C LYS A 362 25.92 -51.53 33.05
N GLY A 363 25.99 -52.20 31.89
CA GLY A 363 27.09 -52.95 31.26
C GLY A 363 26.61 -53.96 30.19
N ALA A 364 27.34 -54.05 29.05
CA ALA A 364 27.23 -55.00 27.92
C ALA A 364 26.01 -54.84 26.96
N ARG A 365 26.09 -55.18 25.65
CA ARG A 365 27.13 -55.88 24.85
C ARG A 365 27.06 -55.54 23.33
N ALA A 366 28.22 -55.60 22.63
CA ALA A 366 28.53 -56.05 21.23
C ALA A 366 27.43 -56.17 20.13
N ALA A 367 27.72 -56.12 18.82
CA ALA A 367 28.88 -55.71 17.99
C ALA A 367 28.46 -55.74 16.48
N GLU A 368 29.41 -55.82 15.54
CA GLU A 368 29.24 -55.71 14.08
C GLU A 368 28.64 -56.95 13.36
N GLU A 369 28.44 -56.78 12.04
CA GLU A 369 28.55 -57.77 10.94
C GLU A 369 27.29 -58.42 10.32
N LYS A 370 27.40 -58.69 9.01
CA LYS A 370 26.52 -59.45 8.07
C LYS A 370 25.09 -58.91 7.86
N THR A 371 24.63 -58.54 6.66
CA THR A 371 24.73 -59.07 5.27
C THR A 371 24.02 -60.41 5.02
N GLU A 372 23.19 -60.41 3.96
CA GLU A 372 22.81 -61.56 3.13
C GLU A 372 21.85 -62.62 3.72
N LYS A 373 20.55 -62.53 3.38
CA LYS A 373 19.90 -63.47 2.43
C LYS A 373 18.37 -63.30 2.34
N LEU A 374 17.90 -62.86 1.18
CA LEU A 374 17.09 -63.73 0.31
C LEU A 374 17.13 -63.22 -1.14
N ALA A 375 17.46 -64.09 -2.09
CA ALA A 375 17.53 -63.76 -3.51
C ALA A 375 16.45 -64.51 -4.30
N LYS A 376 15.92 -63.87 -5.35
CA LYS A 376 15.37 -64.55 -6.54
C LYS A 376 15.28 -63.59 -7.72
N SER A 377 15.86 -64.00 -8.85
CA SER A 377 15.59 -63.49 -10.19
C SER A 377 14.24 -64.01 -10.71
N VAL A 378 13.66 -63.48 -11.79
CA VAL A 378 13.82 -63.92 -13.21
C VAL A 378 12.98 -62.91 -14.02
N THR A 379 13.58 -61.95 -14.74
CA THR A 379 13.99 -61.94 -16.18
C THR A 379 12.86 -62.01 -17.22
N GLU A 380 12.99 -61.16 -18.25
CA GLU A 380 12.31 -61.17 -19.56
C GLU A 380 10.80 -60.81 -19.62
N SER A 381 10.26 -60.31 -20.73
CA SER A 381 10.83 -60.13 -22.10
C SER A 381 10.45 -58.79 -22.75
N VAL A 382 11.18 -58.43 -23.82
CA VAL A 382 10.80 -57.40 -24.81
C VAL A 382 10.28 -58.10 -26.06
N THR A 383 9.24 -57.56 -26.70
CA THR A 383 8.87 -57.90 -28.08
C THR A 383 8.65 -56.64 -28.91
N VAL A 384 9.33 -56.57 -30.05
CA VAL A 384 9.09 -55.60 -31.13
C VAL A 384 8.70 -56.41 -32.36
N VAL A 385 7.69 -55.94 -33.09
CA VAL A 385 7.34 -56.44 -34.43
C VAL A 385 7.30 -55.24 -35.37
N VAL A 386 7.78 -55.43 -36.59
CA VAL A 386 7.99 -54.40 -37.63
C VAL A 386 7.32 -54.88 -38.93
N VAL A 387 7.22 -53.99 -39.92
CA VAL A 387 6.99 -54.20 -41.37
C VAL A 387 5.60 -53.74 -41.86
N ASP A 388 5.64 -52.70 -42.71
CA ASP A 388 4.97 -52.42 -44.02
C ASP A 388 3.50 -52.89 -44.26
N ASP A 389 2.72 -52.33 -45.20
CA ASP A 389 3.01 -51.42 -46.32
C ASP A 389 1.79 -50.49 -46.55
N GLY A 390 1.89 -49.49 -47.44
CA GLY A 390 0.85 -48.47 -47.67
C GLY A 390 -0.08 -48.72 -48.87
N VAL A 391 -1.21 -47.98 -48.93
CA VAL A 391 -1.88 -47.41 -50.13
C VAL A 391 -3.18 -46.67 -49.73
N GLN A 392 -3.69 -45.83 -50.64
CA GLN A 392 -4.90 -44.99 -50.60
C GLN A 392 -6.21 -45.81 -50.39
N GLU A 393 -7.41 -45.26 -50.13
CA GLU A 393 -7.97 -43.92 -50.40
C GLU A 393 -9.23 -43.62 -49.51
N VAL A 394 -9.70 -42.36 -49.49
CA VAL A 394 -11.04 -41.85 -49.06
C VAL A 394 -11.63 -42.30 -47.71
N THR A 395 -11.75 -41.36 -46.75
CA THR A 395 -13.05 -40.91 -46.19
C THR A 395 -12.92 -39.63 -45.35
N MET A 396 -14.05 -38.92 -45.16
CA MET A 396 -14.12 -37.71 -44.33
C MET A 396 -13.90 -38.05 -42.84
N GLN A 397 -13.15 -37.20 -42.14
CA GLN A 397 -12.83 -37.40 -40.73
C GLN A 397 -13.18 -36.14 -39.92
N GLU A 398 -14.31 -36.16 -39.22
CA GLU A 398 -14.50 -35.29 -38.06
C GLU A 398 -13.64 -35.85 -36.92
N VAL A 399 -12.70 -35.05 -36.41
CA VAL A 399 -11.82 -35.45 -35.31
C VAL A 399 -12.14 -34.63 -34.07
N SER A 400 -12.82 -35.28 -33.12
CA SER A 400 -12.65 -34.95 -31.71
C SER A 400 -11.39 -35.63 -31.19
N VAL A 401 -10.57 -34.90 -30.42
CA VAL A 401 -9.83 -35.39 -29.23
C VAL A 401 -9.11 -34.21 -28.56
N THR A 402 -8.86 -34.36 -27.27
CA THR A 402 -8.32 -33.37 -26.34
C THR A 402 -6.80 -33.46 -26.15
N GLU A 403 -6.12 -32.31 -26.05
CA GLU A 403 -4.87 -32.11 -25.28
C GLU A 403 -4.90 -30.68 -24.68
N THR A 404 -5.05 -30.51 -23.37
CA THR A 404 -4.05 -30.58 -22.25
C THR A 404 -3.15 -29.34 -22.12
N LEU A 405 -3.51 -28.47 -21.16
CA LEU A 405 -2.56 -27.56 -20.50
C LEU A 405 -2.70 -27.71 -18.97
N ASN A 406 -1.57 -27.80 -18.28
CA ASN A 406 -1.51 -28.01 -16.83
C ASN A 406 -1.75 -26.70 -16.07
N ILE A 407 -2.67 -26.72 -15.11
CA ILE A 407 -2.68 -25.80 -13.96
C ILE A 407 -2.60 -26.65 -12.70
N ARG A 408 -1.66 -26.34 -11.81
CA ARG A 408 -1.49 -27.00 -10.51
C ARG A 408 -2.43 -26.38 -9.48
N GLU A 409 -3.60 -26.97 -9.31
CA GLU A 409 -4.48 -26.63 -8.19
C GLU A 409 -4.12 -27.49 -6.96
N VAL A 410 -3.77 -26.85 -5.84
CA VAL A 410 -3.43 -27.53 -4.58
C VAL A 410 -4.69 -27.66 -3.73
N THR A 411 -5.29 -28.84 -3.73
CA THR A 411 -6.44 -29.16 -2.89
C THR A 411 -6.03 -29.36 -1.44
N ILE A 412 -6.62 -28.56 -0.54
CA ILE A 412 -6.70 -28.89 0.90
C ILE A 412 -8.04 -29.62 1.11
N ARG A 413 -7.99 -30.72 1.87
CA ARG A 413 -9.18 -31.53 2.19
C ARG A 413 -10.18 -30.76 3.04
N ASP A 414 -11.45 -30.96 2.75
CA ASP A 414 -12.52 -30.94 3.75
C ASP A 414 -13.16 -32.33 3.81
N GLU A 415 -13.31 -32.85 5.02
CA GLU A 415 -14.18 -33.99 5.35
C GLU A 415 -14.23 -34.16 6.89
N THR A 416 -15.27 -33.68 7.57
CA THR A 416 -16.23 -34.55 8.31
C THR A 416 -17.26 -33.77 9.16
N THR A 417 -18.53 -33.90 8.75
CA THR A 417 -19.74 -34.12 9.58
C THR A 417 -19.82 -33.59 11.02
N LEU A 418 -20.89 -32.84 11.33
CA LEU A 418 -21.77 -33.11 12.48
C LEU A 418 -23.17 -32.52 12.24
N ASP A 419 -24.21 -33.21 12.72
CA ASP A 419 -25.63 -32.84 12.54
C ASP A 419 -26.19 -31.93 13.67
N GLU A 420 -27.45 -31.53 13.51
CA GLU A 420 -28.22 -30.58 14.32
C GLU A 420 -28.27 -30.86 15.84
N VAL A 421 -28.44 -29.80 16.65
CA VAL A 421 -29.59 -29.60 17.58
C VAL A 421 -29.58 -28.17 18.14
N GLY A 422 -30.75 -27.53 18.17
CA GLY A 422 -30.87 -26.08 18.44
C GLY A 422 -31.05 -25.61 19.90
N SER A 423 -31.38 -24.32 19.99
CA SER A 423 -32.23 -23.65 20.99
C SER A 423 -31.60 -22.65 21.99
N ALA A 424 -32.34 -21.55 22.19
CA ALA A 424 -32.44 -20.69 23.38
C ALA A 424 -31.24 -19.79 23.82
N ALA A 425 -31.36 -18.52 23.39
CA ALA A 425 -30.81 -17.28 23.96
C ALA A 425 -30.45 -17.21 25.46
N LYS A 426 -29.33 -16.54 25.79
CA LYS A 426 -29.34 -15.22 26.47
C LYS A 426 -27.96 -14.54 26.63
N ASP A 427 -27.93 -13.25 26.26
CA ASP A 427 -27.44 -12.08 27.04
C ASP A 427 -25.93 -11.88 27.39
N ALA A 428 -25.56 -10.59 27.48
CA ALA A 428 -24.40 -9.96 28.12
C ALA A 428 -22.94 -10.23 27.66
N THR A 429 -22.28 -9.13 27.24
CA THR A 429 -20.80 -8.89 27.22
C THR A 429 -19.95 -9.73 26.24
N GLN A 430 -18.77 -9.30 25.78
CA GLN A 430 -17.89 -8.20 26.24
C GLN A 430 -17.14 -7.53 25.05
N ASP A 431 -16.59 -6.33 25.27
CA ASP A 431 -15.81 -5.57 24.28
C ASP A 431 -14.30 -5.78 24.48
N SER A 432 -13.56 -6.03 23.38
CA SER A 432 -12.10 -6.06 23.36
C SER A 432 -11.54 -5.90 21.94
N VAL A 433 -10.97 -4.72 21.67
CA VAL A 433 -10.18 -4.46 20.45
C VAL A 433 -8.88 -5.28 20.48
N VAL A 434 -8.48 -5.80 19.32
CA VAL A 434 -7.13 -6.39 19.11
C VAL A 434 -6.34 -5.45 18.20
N ASP A 435 -5.16 -5.04 18.67
CA ASP A 435 -4.32 -4.04 18.00
C ASP A 435 -3.73 -4.52 16.66
N ALA A 436 -3.58 -3.59 15.71
CA ALA A 436 -3.15 -3.87 14.34
C ALA A 436 -1.83 -3.20 13.85
N PRO A 437 -0.70 -3.19 14.61
CA PRO A 437 0.58 -2.66 14.13
C PRO A 437 1.50 -3.71 13.49
N GLU A 438 1.38 -4.99 13.83
CA GLU A 438 2.45 -5.98 13.58
C GLU A 438 2.59 -6.35 12.09
N VAL A 439 1.47 -6.50 11.39
CA VAL A 439 1.44 -6.89 9.96
C VAL A 439 2.05 -5.80 9.05
N GLU A 440 1.86 -4.53 9.37
CA GLU A 440 2.32 -3.42 8.53
C GLU A 440 3.86 -3.27 8.57
N SER A 441 4.50 -3.72 9.66
CA SER A 441 5.97 -3.80 9.77
C SER A 441 6.59 -4.81 8.80
N ILE A 442 5.88 -5.89 8.48
CA ILE A 442 6.35 -6.95 7.57
C ILE A 442 6.30 -6.44 6.12
N PHE A 443 5.21 -5.77 5.75
CA PHE A 443 5.08 -5.10 4.44
C PHE A 443 5.92 -3.82 4.31
N ALA A 444 6.53 -3.32 5.39
CA ALA A 444 7.57 -2.30 5.30
C ALA A 444 8.92 -2.92 4.89
N ARG A 445 9.33 -4.02 5.55
CA ARG A 445 10.58 -4.74 5.21
C ARG A 445 10.59 -5.26 3.77
N LEU A 446 9.49 -5.84 3.29
CA LEU A 446 9.39 -6.34 1.91
C LEU A 446 9.44 -5.23 0.83
N ARG A 447 9.45 -3.95 1.20
CA ARG A 447 9.66 -2.81 0.29
C ARG A 447 11.06 -2.22 0.34
N ALA A 448 11.90 -2.60 1.31
CA ALA A 448 13.29 -2.16 1.38
C ALA A 448 14.18 -2.94 0.38
N ASP A 449 13.97 -4.26 0.27
CA ASP A 449 14.75 -5.15 -0.61
C ASP A 449 14.49 -4.93 -2.12
N GLY A 450 13.59 -4.00 -2.49
CA GLY A 450 13.11 -3.82 -3.87
C GLY A 450 13.57 -2.54 -4.58
N ALA A 451 14.41 -1.69 -3.96
CA ALA A 451 14.79 -0.38 -4.50
C ALA A 451 16.29 -0.09 -4.30
N GLY A 452 17.13 -0.45 -5.27
CA GLY A 452 18.59 -0.42 -5.08
C GLY A 452 19.47 -0.49 -6.34
N SER A 453 19.08 0.12 -7.46
CA SER A 453 20.00 0.31 -8.61
C SER A 453 19.55 1.47 -9.51
N ALA A 454 20.13 2.66 -9.33
CA ALA A 454 20.15 3.73 -10.34
C ALA A 454 21.18 4.83 -9.97
N LEU A 455 21.92 5.30 -10.99
CA LEU A 455 22.78 6.50 -11.06
C LEU A 455 24.14 6.50 -10.33
N GLY A 456 25.17 6.90 -11.08
CA GLY A 456 26.57 7.01 -10.65
C GLY A 456 27.52 7.29 -11.81
N SER A 457 27.24 8.29 -12.65
CA SER A 457 28.09 8.62 -13.80
C SER A 457 29.29 9.51 -13.43
N GLU A 458 30.50 9.00 -13.65
CA GLU A 458 31.73 9.80 -13.61
C GLU A 458 32.27 10.08 -15.03
N LYS A 459 33.15 11.08 -15.14
CA LYS A 459 33.63 11.64 -16.41
C LYS A 459 34.91 10.98 -16.88
N GLU A 460 35.02 10.67 -18.17
CA GLU A 460 36.30 10.64 -18.89
C GLU A 460 36.23 11.36 -20.24
N GLU A 461 37.38 11.89 -20.67
CA GLU A 461 37.61 12.69 -21.88
C GLU A 461 39.10 12.51 -22.29
N PRO A 462 39.48 12.58 -23.57
CA PRO A 462 39.04 11.73 -24.67
C PRO A 462 40.22 10.97 -25.31
N ILE A 463 40.03 9.71 -25.74
CA ILE A 463 41.05 8.96 -26.50
C ILE A 463 40.78 9.06 -28.00
N ALA A 464 41.57 9.90 -28.69
CA ALA A 464 41.46 10.08 -30.14
C ALA A 464 42.24 9.01 -30.92
N LEU A 465 41.54 8.01 -31.47
CA LEU A 465 42.03 7.19 -32.58
C LEU A 465 41.46 7.69 -33.91
N LYS A 466 42.27 7.59 -34.98
CA LYS A 466 41.89 7.97 -36.33
C LYS A 466 41.29 6.78 -37.08
N VAL A 467 40.25 7.04 -37.85
CA VAL A 467 39.70 6.09 -38.84
C VAL A 467 40.25 6.46 -40.22
N ASP A 468 40.89 5.50 -40.89
CA ASP A 468 41.12 5.56 -42.34
C ASP A 468 39.87 5.01 -43.06
N PRO A 469 39.30 5.71 -44.07
CA PRO A 469 37.99 5.38 -44.60
C PRO A 469 38.03 4.52 -45.89
N ASP A 470 37.68 3.24 -45.81
CA ASP A 470 37.06 2.51 -46.95
C ASP A 470 36.26 1.26 -46.52
N SER A 471 34.93 1.37 -46.52
CA SER A 471 33.92 0.34 -46.86
C SER A 471 32.52 0.87 -46.53
N GLY A 472 31.52 0.54 -47.37
CA GLY A 472 30.16 1.07 -47.24
C GLY A 472 29.07 0.01 -47.39
N GLY A 473 27.87 0.34 -46.90
CA GLY A 473 26.71 -0.56 -46.75
C GLY A 473 26.71 -1.21 -45.37
N ILE A 474 25.62 -1.18 -44.60
CA ILE A 474 24.19 -1.13 -44.96
C ILE A 474 23.42 -0.17 -44.02
N ASP A 475 22.36 0.48 -44.52
CA ASP A 475 21.42 1.22 -43.67
C ASP A 475 20.64 0.27 -42.75
N SER A 476 20.81 0.44 -41.44
CA SER A 476 19.94 -0.11 -40.39
C SER A 476 20.03 0.81 -39.18
N ALA A 477 19.01 1.65 -38.99
CA ALA A 477 18.93 2.52 -37.83
C ALA A 477 18.65 1.71 -36.56
N PRO A 478 19.27 2.03 -35.41
CA PRO A 478 18.98 1.34 -34.15
C PRO A 478 17.66 1.83 -33.54
N GLU A 479 16.62 0.99 -33.55
CA GLU A 479 15.35 1.26 -32.83
C GLU A 479 15.48 1.20 -31.29
N THR A 480 16.66 0.83 -30.77
CA THR A 480 16.86 0.39 -29.38
C THR A 480 17.07 1.50 -28.35
N GLU A 481 17.27 2.77 -28.73
CA GLU A 481 17.46 3.87 -27.76
C GLU A 481 16.15 4.56 -27.33
N LEU A 482 15.05 4.37 -28.06
CA LEU A 482 13.78 5.07 -27.79
C LEU A 482 12.89 4.39 -26.72
N VAL A 483 13.14 3.12 -26.40
CA VAL A 483 12.25 2.33 -25.52
C VAL A 483 12.46 2.69 -24.05
N ASP A 484 13.71 2.66 -23.57
CA ASP A 484 14.04 2.96 -22.16
C ASP A 484 13.56 4.35 -21.74
N SER A 485 13.74 5.37 -22.59
CA SER A 485 13.27 6.75 -22.33
C SER A 485 11.76 6.84 -22.12
N ALA A 486 10.97 6.02 -22.82
CA ALA A 486 9.51 6.03 -22.69
C ALA A 486 9.04 5.34 -21.40
N ASP A 487 9.75 4.30 -20.95
CA ASP A 487 9.46 3.63 -19.68
C ASP A 487 9.94 4.43 -18.45
N ASP A 488 11.05 5.15 -18.55
CA ASP A 488 11.47 6.13 -17.54
C ASP A 488 10.44 7.29 -17.41
N GLU A 489 9.94 7.83 -18.52
CA GLU A 489 8.88 8.85 -18.54
C GLU A 489 7.59 8.36 -17.86
N ARG A 490 7.16 7.12 -18.17
CA ARG A 490 6.01 6.45 -17.51
C ARG A 490 6.25 6.25 -16.01
N SER A 491 7.44 5.76 -15.64
CA SER A 491 7.83 5.45 -14.27
C SER A 491 7.85 6.70 -13.38
N MET A 492 8.47 7.79 -13.86
CA MET A 492 8.48 9.09 -13.18
C MET A 492 7.06 9.65 -12.99
N CYS A 493 6.20 9.55 -14.01
CA CYS A 493 4.81 10.00 -13.93
C CYS A 493 4.01 9.22 -12.88
N GLU A 494 4.06 7.88 -12.92
CA GLU A 494 3.33 7.03 -11.96
C GLU A 494 3.86 7.21 -10.53
N ALA A 495 5.16 7.44 -10.33
CA ALA A 495 5.73 7.75 -9.02
C ALA A 495 5.12 9.02 -8.38
N VAL A 496 4.76 10.03 -9.18
CA VAL A 496 4.06 11.24 -8.70
C VAL A 496 2.55 11.04 -8.61
N LEU A 497 1.92 10.34 -9.56
CA LEU A 497 0.47 10.12 -9.58
C LEU A 497 -0.03 9.11 -8.54
N LEU A 498 0.73 8.07 -8.23
CA LEU A 498 0.35 7.01 -7.28
C LEU A 498 0.03 7.54 -5.85
N PRO A 499 0.86 8.41 -5.21
CA PRO A 499 0.49 8.98 -3.92
C PRO A 499 -0.72 9.92 -4.00
N LEU A 500 -0.85 10.71 -5.08
CA LEU A 500 -2.02 11.58 -5.30
C LEU A 500 -3.31 10.78 -5.50
N ARG A 501 -3.24 9.66 -6.24
CA ARG A 501 -4.35 8.70 -6.43
C ARG A 501 -4.78 8.08 -5.10
N ARG A 502 -3.80 7.69 -4.27
CA ARG A 502 -4.06 7.15 -2.91
C ARG A 502 -4.71 8.18 -1.98
N ASP A 503 -4.33 9.46 -2.05
CA ASP A 503 -4.98 10.54 -1.28
C ASP A 503 -6.41 10.82 -1.79
N ALA A 504 -6.57 11.04 -3.11
CA ALA A 504 -7.87 11.27 -3.74
C ALA A 504 -8.88 10.14 -3.44
N ILE A 505 -8.47 8.87 -3.53
CA ILE A 505 -9.32 7.71 -3.18
C ILE A 505 -9.70 7.73 -1.69
N LYS A 506 -8.76 8.05 -0.79
CA LYS A 506 -9.04 8.16 0.66
C LYS A 506 -10.03 9.29 0.97
N ARG A 507 -9.89 10.45 0.31
CA ARG A 507 -10.81 11.60 0.44
C ARG A 507 -12.20 11.25 -0.09
N ALA A 508 -12.29 10.74 -1.32
CA ALA A 508 -13.57 10.40 -1.95
C ALA A 508 -14.31 9.28 -1.20
N LYS A 509 -13.60 8.25 -0.69
CA LYS A 509 -14.24 7.18 0.11
C LYS A 509 -14.75 7.67 1.48
N ARG A 510 -14.14 8.72 2.06
CA ARG A 510 -14.67 9.41 3.25
C ARG A 510 -15.90 10.25 2.90
N ALA A 511 -15.83 11.08 1.87
CA ALA A 511 -16.98 11.85 1.39
C ALA A 511 -18.19 10.95 1.06
N LEU A 512 -17.98 9.78 0.45
CA LEU A 512 -19.05 8.78 0.23
C LEU A 512 -19.55 8.10 1.51
N GLN A 513 -18.84 8.16 2.63
CA GLN A 513 -19.33 7.73 3.94
C GLN A 513 -20.15 8.84 4.61
N ASP A 514 -19.69 10.08 4.52
CA ASP A 514 -20.37 11.24 5.08
C ASP A 514 -21.69 11.53 4.31
N ASP A 515 -21.66 11.49 2.98
CA ASP A 515 -22.85 11.55 2.11
C ASP A 515 -23.84 10.40 2.41
N GLN A 516 -23.35 9.17 2.64
CA GLN A 516 -24.21 8.05 3.02
C GLN A 516 -24.86 8.28 4.38
N ASN A 517 -24.08 8.71 5.38
CA ASN A 517 -24.57 8.97 6.74
C ASN A 517 -25.62 10.09 6.73
N ALA A 518 -25.36 11.18 6.02
CA ALA A 518 -26.28 12.31 5.88
C ALA A 518 -27.56 11.96 5.08
N LEU A 519 -27.49 11.02 4.13
CA LEU A 519 -28.67 10.52 3.43
C LEU A 519 -29.51 9.58 4.30
N LEU A 520 -28.87 8.66 5.02
CA LEU A 520 -29.57 7.73 5.93
C LEU A 520 -30.21 8.46 7.12
N GLU A 521 -29.59 9.51 7.65
CA GLU A 521 -30.19 10.32 8.72
C GLU A 521 -31.40 11.14 8.23
N ARG A 522 -31.36 11.65 6.99
CA ARG A 522 -32.53 12.29 6.35
C ARG A 522 -33.67 11.29 6.14
N LEU A 523 -33.37 10.09 5.63
CA LEU A 523 -34.35 9.00 5.51
C LEU A 523 -34.96 8.60 6.86
N ARG A 524 -34.14 8.50 7.92
CA ARG A 524 -34.58 8.14 9.28
C ARG A 524 -35.43 9.21 9.97
N THR A 525 -35.33 10.47 9.55
CA THR A 525 -36.06 11.60 10.15
C THR A 525 -37.32 12.01 9.36
N GLN A 526 -37.40 11.64 8.07
CA GLN A 526 -38.60 11.79 7.25
C GLN A 526 -39.77 10.93 7.79
N LYS A 527 -41.02 11.36 7.57
CA LYS A 527 -42.23 10.62 7.93
C LYS A 527 -43.26 10.69 6.81
N GLY A 528 -43.84 9.55 6.46
CA GLY A 528 -44.78 9.44 5.34
C GLY A 528 -44.04 9.26 4.01
N ARG A 529 -44.56 9.85 2.93
CA ARG A 529 -43.97 9.66 1.59
C ARG A 529 -42.58 10.28 1.47
N ILE A 530 -41.73 9.63 0.70
CA ILE A 530 -40.40 10.11 0.33
C ILE A 530 -40.52 11.30 -0.64
N ASP A 531 -39.89 12.40 -0.26
CA ASP A 531 -39.61 13.53 -1.13
C ASP A 531 -38.16 13.42 -1.61
N LEU A 532 -37.97 13.05 -2.88
CA LEU A 532 -36.66 12.82 -3.49
C LEU A 532 -35.79 14.08 -3.48
N GLU A 533 -36.37 15.27 -3.58
CA GLU A 533 -35.63 16.53 -3.69
C GLU A 533 -35.14 16.95 -2.30
N ALA A 534 -36.00 16.87 -1.28
CA ALA A 534 -35.60 17.08 0.12
C ALA A 534 -34.58 16.02 0.62
N ILE A 535 -34.75 14.75 0.24
CA ILE A 535 -33.88 13.65 0.68
C ILE A 535 -32.51 13.71 0.01
N LEU A 536 -32.40 14.05 -1.27
CA LEU A 536 -31.09 14.17 -1.94
C LEU A 536 -30.43 15.53 -1.67
N GLY A 537 -31.19 16.59 -1.40
CA GLY A 537 -30.67 17.95 -1.24
C GLY A 537 -30.15 18.52 -2.57
N ASP A 538 -29.53 19.71 -2.54
CA ASP A 538 -29.00 20.29 -3.78
C ASP A 538 -27.83 19.48 -4.36
N GLY A 539 -27.86 19.31 -5.68
CA GLY A 539 -26.77 18.70 -6.44
C GLY A 539 -25.60 19.66 -6.69
N ALA A 540 -25.86 20.96 -6.82
CA ALA A 540 -24.79 21.93 -7.07
C ALA A 540 -23.93 22.15 -5.81
N GLU A 541 -24.52 22.26 -4.62
CA GLU A 541 -23.80 22.24 -3.33
C GLU A 541 -22.97 20.96 -3.14
N GLN A 542 -23.52 19.78 -3.47
CA GLN A 542 -22.78 18.52 -3.38
C GLN A 542 -21.59 18.50 -4.35
N THR A 543 -21.80 18.87 -5.62
CA THR A 543 -20.73 18.98 -6.63
C THR A 543 -19.67 19.99 -6.19
N ALA A 544 -20.04 21.19 -5.73
CA ALA A 544 -19.09 22.20 -5.27
C ALA A 544 -18.24 21.72 -4.08
N THR A 545 -18.85 21.00 -3.13
CA THR A 545 -18.15 20.36 -2.00
C THR A 545 -17.13 19.33 -2.48
N TRP A 546 -17.50 18.49 -3.45
CA TRP A 546 -16.63 17.50 -4.06
C TRP A 546 -15.52 18.10 -4.94
N VAL A 547 -15.79 19.20 -5.66
CA VAL A 547 -14.78 19.97 -6.40
C VAL A 547 -13.75 20.55 -5.42
N ALA A 548 -14.18 21.13 -4.30
CA ALA A 548 -13.26 21.60 -3.26
C ALA A 548 -12.39 20.46 -2.71
N LEU A 549 -13.00 19.30 -2.40
CA LEU A 549 -12.32 18.09 -1.88
C LEU A 549 -11.19 17.59 -2.80
N LEU A 550 -11.42 17.56 -4.12
CA LEU A 550 -10.50 17.01 -5.12
C LEU A 550 -9.62 18.05 -5.82
N SER A 551 -9.88 19.35 -5.63
CA SER A 551 -9.08 20.44 -6.20
C SER A 551 -7.59 20.35 -5.85
N GLU A 552 -7.25 19.93 -4.63
CA GLU A 552 -5.87 19.81 -4.18
C GLU A 552 -5.09 18.67 -4.86
N PRO A 553 -5.52 17.39 -4.86
CA PRO A 553 -4.78 16.32 -5.55
C PRO A 553 -4.75 16.51 -7.07
N LEU A 554 -5.82 17.00 -7.70
CA LEU A 554 -5.85 17.29 -9.14
C LEU A 554 -4.93 18.47 -9.49
N GLY A 555 -4.96 19.54 -8.69
CA GLY A 555 -4.05 20.67 -8.83
C GLY A 555 -2.58 20.29 -8.63
N LYS A 556 -2.28 19.38 -7.71
CA LYS A 556 -0.92 18.83 -7.53
C LYS A 556 -0.45 18.02 -8.73
N ALA A 557 -1.31 17.24 -9.38
CA ALA A 557 -0.96 16.52 -10.60
C ALA A 557 -0.67 17.48 -11.76
N PHE A 558 -1.53 18.49 -11.97
CA PHE A 558 -1.34 19.52 -12.99
C PHE A 558 -0.06 20.35 -12.76
N ILE A 559 0.14 20.87 -11.54
CA ILE A 559 1.30 21.70 -11.20
C ILE A 559 2.59 20.86 -11.26
N GLY A 560 2.59 19.64 -10.72
CA GLY A 560 3.75 18.74 -10.73
C GLY A 560 4.24 18.47 -12.16
N ALA A 561 3.33 18.10 -13.06
CA ALA A 561 3.61 17.92 -14.48
C ALA A 561 4.20 19.18 -15.12
N HIS A 562 3.63 20.34 -14.83
CA HIS A 562 4.09 21.62 -15.39
C HIS A 562 5.50 21.98 -14.90
N THR A 563 5.73 21.95 -13.58
CA THR A 563 7.01 22.30 -12.96
C THR A 563 8.13 21.29 -13.20
N GLY A 564 7.79 20.07 -13.67
CA GLY A 564 8.77 19.08 -14.13
C GLY A 564 9.40 19.43 -15.48
N LEU A 565 8.78 20.31 -16.27
CA LEU A 565 9.24 20.68 -17.62
C LEU A 565 9.64 22.16 -17.76
N THR A 566 9.14 23.05 -16.91
CA THR A 566 9.53 24.47 -16.91
C THR A 566 9.65 25.04 -15.50
N THR A 567 10.55 26.01 -15.34
CA THR A 567 10.70 26.81 -14.12
C THR A 567 9.76 28.02 -14.08
N GLU A 568 8.98 28.25 -15.13
CA GLU A 568 7.93 29.27 -15.15
C GLU A 568 6.77 28.92 -14.18
N PRO A 569 6.16 29.92 -13.52
CA PRO A 569 5.09 29.69 -12.57
C PRO A 569 3.86 29.09 -13.27
N ALA A 570 3.42 27.91 -12.82
CA ALA A 570 2.28 27.21 -13.39
C ALA A 570 1.01 28.10 -13.41
N PRO A 571 0.23 28.11 -14.51
CA PRO A 571 -0.98 28.89 -14.62
C PRO A 571 -2.06 28.37 -13.67
N LYS A 572 -3.13 29.16 -13.44
CA LYS A 572 -4.29 28.70 -12.65
C LYS A 572 -4.86 27.44 -13.29
N VAL A 573 -4.96 26.36 -12.51
CA VAL A 573 -5.61 25.10 -12.91
C VAL A 573 -6.98 25.39 -13.54
N PRO A 574 -7.24 24.96 -14.78
CA PRO A 574 -8.56 25.09 -15.42
C PRO A 574 -9.64 24.38 -14.61
N GLU A 575 -10.76 25.08 -14.40
CA GLU A 575 -11.87 24.61 -13.55
C GLU A 575 -12.55 23.36 -14.13
N GLU A 576 -12.55 23.21 -15.45
CA GLU A 576 -13.04 22.04 -16.19
C GLU A 576 -12.32 20.73 -15.80
N LEU A 577 -11.04 20.80 -15.39
CA LEU A 577 -10.29 19.61 -14.93
C LEU A 577 -10.76 19.09 -13.57
N THR A 578 -11.47 19.90 -12.78
CA THR A 578 -11.98 19.53 -11.45
C THR A 578 -13.49 19.38 -11.43
N SER A 579 -14.24 20.20 -12.18
CA SER A 579 -15.70 20.13 -12.22
C SER A 579 -16.20 18.92 -13.02
N GLY A 580 -15.73 18.72 -14.25
CA GLY A 580 -16.20 17.66 -15.15
C GLY A 580 -16.16 16.25 -14.55
N PRO A 581 -15.01 15.78 -14.02
CA PRO A 581 -14.92 14.47 -13.37
C PRO A 581 -15.77 14.35 -12.11
N VAL A 582 -15.97 15.44 -11.36
CA VAL A 582 -16.84 15.45 -10.18
C VAL A 582 -18.31 15.39 -10.59
N GLU A 583 -18.73 16.13 -11.61
CA GLU A 583 -20.09 16.11 -12.17
C GLU A 583 -20.46 14.70 -12.67
N GLU A 584 -19.54 13.96 -13.27
CA GLU A 584 -19.77 12.56 -13.67
C GLU A 584 -19.91 11.63 -12.44
N ILE A 585 -19.01 11.73 -11.46
CA ILE A 585 -19.05 10.89 -10.23
C ILE A 585 -20.32 11.17 -9.41
N VAL A 586 -20.59 12.44 -9.11
CA VAL A 586 -21.74 12.87 -8.29
C VAL A 586 -23.05 12.72 -9.05
N GLY A 587 -23.11 13.12 -10.32
CA GLY A 587 -24.29 12.95 -11.17
C GLY A 587 -24.66 11.49 -11.39
N GLY A 588 -23.67 10.63 -11.64
CA GLY A 588 -23.86 9.18 -11.75
C GLY A 588 -24.35 8.54 -10.45
N LEU A 589 -23.82 8.97 -9.29
CA LEU A 589 -24.32 8.54 -7.98
C LEU A 589 -25.76 9.00 -7.73
N ARG A 590 -26.06 10.29 -7.91
CA ARG A 590 -27.39 10.87 -7.70
C ARG A 590 -28.43 10.22 -8.61
N SER A 591 -28.10 9.94 -9.87
CA SER A 591 -28.99 9.23 -10.80
C SER A 591 -29.34 7.81 -10.32
N ARG A 592 -28.35 7.05 -9.83
CA ARG A 592 -28.58 5.72 -9.26
C ARG A 592 -29.40 5.77 -7.97
N LEU A 593 -29.10 6.71 -7.06
CA LEU A 593 -29.86 6.91 -5.82
C LEU A 593 -31.33 7.28 -6.11
N SER A 594 -31.59 8.21 -7.04
CA SER A 594 -32.94 8.57 -7.46
C SER A 594 -33.73 7.36 -7.96
N ALA A 595 -33.12 6.53 -8.82
CA ALA A 595 -33.77 5.32 -9.34
C ALA A 595 -34.03 4.27 -8.25
N VAL A 596 -33.07 4.04 -7.35
CA VAL A 596 -33.19 3.09 -6.23
C VAL A 596 -34.27 3.53 -5.24
N ILE A 597 -34.31 4.81 -4.87
CA ILE A 597 -35.29 5.32 -3.91
C ILE A 597 -36.68 5.32 -4.55
N ALA A 598 -36.84 5.77 -5.80
CA ALA A 598 -38.13 5.75 -6.51
C ALA A 598 -38.68 4.32 -6.71
N ALA A 599 -37.81 3.32 -6.94
CA ALA A 599 -38.20 1.91 -7.04
C ALA A 599 -38.66 1.30 -5.70
N ASN A 600 -38.43 1.98 -4.57
CA ASN A 600 -38.78 1.52 -3.22
C ASN A 600 -39.66 2.55 -2.46
N ASP A 601 -40.36 3.46 -3.14
CA ASP A 601 -41.26 4.44 -2.49
C ASP A 601 -42.59 3.78 -2.05
N SER A 602 -42.53 3.03 -0.94
CA SER A 602 -43.64 2.25 -0.38
C SER A 602 -43.68 2.35 1.16
N PRO A 603 -44.85 2.51 1.80
CA PRO A 603 -44.94 2.85 3.24
C PRO A 603 -44.48 1.76 4.22
N ASP A 604 -44.28 0.51 3.77
CA ASP A 604 -43.81 -0.60 4.61
C ASP A 604 -42.33 -0.96 4.33
N SER A 605 -41.53 -0.05 3.76
CA SER A 605 -40.27 -0.43 3.07
C SER A 605 -38.98 0.24 3.52
N ASP A 606 -38.97 1.03 4.60
CA ASP A 606 -37.81 1.81 5.10
C ASP A 606 -36.51 0.99 5.21
N ASP A 607 -36.58 -0.23 5.73
CA ASP A 607 -35.45 -1.17 5.84
C ASP A 607 -34.93 -1.63 4.46
N SER A 608 -35.80 -1.71 3.45
CA SER A 608 -35.44 -2.04 2.06
C SER A 608 -34.72 -0.88 1.40
N ILE A 609 -35.28 0.34 1.52
CA ILE A 609 -34.68 1.57 1.01
C ILE A 609 -33.28 1.75 1.61
N SER A 610 -33.16 1.65 2.92
CA SER A 610 -31.89 1.80 3.65
C SER A 610 -30.83 0.78 3.20
N ARG A 611 -31.21 -0.49 2.98
CA ARG A 611 -30.31 -1.53 2.44
C ARG A 611 -29.91 -1.28 0.99
N ALA A 612 -30.84 -0.81 0.15
CA ALA A 612 -30.60 -0.57 -1.27
C ALA A 612 -29.73 0.69 -1.50
N VAL A 613 -30.01 1.78 -0.78
CA VAL A 613 -29.15 2.98 -0.67
C VAL A 613 -27.75 2.57 -0.19
N GLY A 614 -27.68 1.74 0.86
CA GLY A 614 -26.43 1.18 1.36
C GLY A 614 -25.66 0.35 0.33
N SER A 615 -26.34 -0.27 -0.65
CA SER A 615 -25.66 -0.92 -1.77
C SER A 615 -25.11 0.09 -2.76
N CYS A 616 -25.94 1.05 -3.21
CA CYS A 616 -25.52 2.09 -4.15
C CYS A 616 -24.25 2.84 -3.67
N PHE A 617 -24.10 3.06 -2.36
CA PHE A 617 -22.87 3.64 -1.77
C PHE A 617 -21.68 2.68 -1.67
N ARG A 618 -21.89 1.37 -1.45
CA ARG A 618 -20.81 0.37 -1.56
C ARG A 618 -20.30 0.28 -3.00
N ASP A 619 -21.23 0.19 -3.95
CA ASP A 619 -20.94 0.08 -5.37
C ASP A 619 -20.19 1.33 -5.87
N ALA A 620 -20.60 2.52 -5.40
CA ALA A 620 -19.91 3.79 -5.66
C ALA A 620 -18.52 3.94 -4.98
N ARG A 621 -18.17 3.09 -3.99
CA ARG A 621 -16.81 3.01 -3.42
C ARG A 621 -15.96 1.88 -4.03
N GLY A 622 -16.52 1.14 -5.00
CA GLY A 622 -15.83 0.09 -5.72
C GLY A 622 -14.80 0.61 -6.72
N GLN A 623 -14.27 -0.31 -7.54
CA GLN A 623 -13.19 -0.06 -8.50
C GLN A 623 -13.49 1.07 -9.51
N GLY A 624 -14.77 1.32 -9.83
CA GLY A 624 -15.17 2.40 -10.74
C GLY A 624 -14.79 3.81 -10.25
N LEU A 625 -14.77 4.04 -8.92
CA LEU A 625 -14.29 5.30 -8.34
C LEU A 625 -12.78 5.44 -8.48
N GLU A 626 -12.04 4.34 -8.27
CA GLU A 626 -10.58 4.32 -8.35
C GLU A 626 -10.11 4.49 -9.80
N ALA A 627 -10.88 3.96 -10.76
CA ALA A 627 -10.74 4.25 -12.18
C ALA A 627 -10.95 5.74 -12.46
N ALA A 628 -12.14 6.29 -12.18
CA ALA A 628 -12.50 7.68 -12.52
C ALA A 628 -11.55 8.73 -11.88
N LEU A 629 -11.09 8.51 -10.65
CA LEU A 629 -10.08 9.38 -10.02
C LEU A 629 -8.71 9.24 -10.69
N GLY A 630 -8.37 8.06 -11.21
CA GLY A 630 -7.21 7.86 -12.08
C GLY A 630 -7.32 8.58 -13.42
N ASP A 631 -8.50 8.57 -14.06
CA ASP A 631 -8.77 9.32 -15.30
C ASP A 631 -8.55 10.82 -15.09
N ALA A 632 -9.17 11.39 -14.04
CA ALA A 632 -9.04 12.80 -13.70
C ALA A 632 -7.57 13.20 -13.42
N LEU A 633 -6.81 12.37 -12.71
CA LEU A 633 -5.40 12.62 -12.42
C LEU A 633 -4.50 12.53 -13.67
N SER A 634 -4.71 11.54 -14.56
CA SER A 634 -3.96 11.42 -15.82
C SER A 634 -4.30 12.54 -16.81
N ALA A 635 -5.55 13.00 -16.86
CA ALA A 635 -5.97 14.16 -17.64
C ALA A 635 -5.36 15.47 -17.09
N ALA A 636 -5.36 15.66 -15.78
CA ALA A 636 -4.75 16.81 -15.13
C ALA A 636 -3.23 16.87 -15.35
N TRP A 637 -2.53 15.73 -15.24
CA TRP A 637 -1.11 15.62 -15.57
C TRP A 637 -0.84 15.97 -17.04
N SER A 638 -1.58 15.37 -17.97
CA SER A 638 -1.40 15.59 -19.41
C SER A 638 -1.65 17.05 -19.80
N ARG A 639 -2.65 17.71 -19.20
CA ARG A 639 -2.87 19.15 -19.41
C ARG A 639 -1.78 20.00 -18.75
N GLY A 640 -1.17 19.56 -17.65
CA GLY A 640 -0.01 20.21 -17.03
C GLY A 640 1.22 20.20 -17.94
N VAL A 641 1.53 19.05 -18.57
CA VAL A 641 2.57 18.95 -19.61
C VAL A 641 2.24 19.86 -20.81
N TYR A 642 1.01 19.80 -21.31
CA TYR A 642 0.58 20.58 -22.48
C TYR A 642 0.72 22.10 -22.26
N GLU A 643 0.53 22.60 -21.03
CA GLU A 643 0.70 24.03 -20.74
C GLU A 643 2.17 24.46 -20.63
N ALA A 644 3.08 23.59 -20.17
CA ALA A 644 4.47 23.92 -19.89
C ALA A 644 5.37 24.09 -21.13
N VAL A 645 5.05 23.42 -22.24
CA VAL A 645 5.82 23.51 -23.50
C VAL A 645 5.39 24.71 -24.36
N ALA A 646 6.30 25.28 -25.15
CA ALA A 646 5.97 26.41 -26.03
C ALA A 646 4.98 26.02 -27.15
N THR A 647 4.24 27.00 -27.69
CA THR A 647 3.40 26.78 -28.88
C THR A 647 4.27 26.41 -30.07
N GLY A 648 3.94 25.31 -30.76
CA GLY A 648 4.73 24.75 -31.84
C GLY A 648 5.81 23.73 -31.44
N THR A 649 6.10 23.53 -30.13
CA THR A 649 6.92 22.41 -29.66
C THR A 649 6.24 21.08 -30.01
N LEU A 650 6.98 20.12 -30.56
CA LEU A 650 6.46 18.78 -30.86
C LEU A 650 6.21 17.99 -29.57
N LEU A 651 5.04 17.37 -29.50
CA LEU A 651 4.62 16.49 -28.42
C LEU A 651 4.47 15.07 -28.97
N ARG A 652 5.11 14.11 -28.29
CA ARG A 652 4.96 12.68 -28.53
C ARG A 652 3.84 12.16 -27.63
N TRP A 653 2.91 11.39 -28.19
CA TRP A 653 1.94 10.63 -27.39
C TRP A 653 2.61 9.33 -26.92
N VAL A 654 2.49 9.02 -25.62
CA VAL A 654 3.09 7.83 -25.01
C VAL A 654 1.96 6.92 -24.53
N PRO A 655 1.66 5.81 -25.25
CA PRO A 655 0.72 4.80 -24.78
C PRO A 655 1.16 4.21 -23.44
N ILE A 656 0.22 3.77 -22.59
CA ILE A 656 0.58 3.06 -21.36
C ILE A 656 1.07 1.63 -21.64
N GLU A 657 0.44 0.95 -22.59
CA GLU A 657 0.85 -0.34 -23.16
C GLU A 657 0.54 -0.25 -24.67
N ALA A 658 1.46 -0.66 -25.54
CA ALA A 658 1.26 -0.61 -26.99
C ALA A 658 0.30 -1.73 -27.46
N GLY A 659 -0.51 -1.44 -28.46
CA GLY A 659 -1.53 -2.37 -29.00
C GLY A 659 -2.79 -2.51 -28.14
N ARG A 660 -2.93 -1.66 -27.11
CA ARG A 660 -4.05 -1.70 -26.15
C ARG A 660 -5.29 -0.95 -26.64
N CYS A 661 -5.12 0.02 -27.56
CA CYS A 661 -6.20 0.84 -28.10
C CYS A 661 -5.70 1.54 -29.37
N SER A 662 -6.37 1.28 -30.51
CA SER A 662 -6.10 1.93 -31.81
C SER A 662 -5.88 3.42 -31.67
N ASP A 663 -6.78 4.11 -30.98
CA ASP A 663 -6.78 5.58 -30.89
C ASP A 663 -5.57 6.12 -30.10
N CYS A 664 -4.98 5.30 -29.22
CA CYS A 664 -3.77 5.63 -28.49
C CYS A 664 -2.50 5.26 -29.26
N ASP A 665 -2.54 4.16 -30.01
CA ASP A 665 -1.45 3.69 -30.86
C ASP A 665 -1.29 4.60 -32.09
N ASP A 666 -2.39 4.96 -32.76
CA ASP A 666 -2.46 5.89 -33.91
C ASP A 666 -1.90 7.28 -33.53
N ASN A 667 -2.23 7.79 -32.34
CA ASN A 667 -1.69 9.06 -31.86
C ASN A 667 -0.19 9.01 -31.52
N ALA A 668 0.38 7.82 -31.31
CA ALA A 668 1.80 7.63 -31.04
C ALA A 668 2.65 7.54 -32.31
N LEU A 669 2.03 7.40 -33.50
CA LEU A 669 2.75 7.28 -34.78
C LEU A 669 3.45 8.58 -35.22
N GLU A 670 2.87 9.75 -34.94
CA GLU A 670 3.35 11.05 -35.44
C GLU A 670 3.39 12.13 -34.33
N PRO A 671 4.57 12.66 -33.96
CA PRO A 671 4.69 13.78 -33.01
C PRO A 671 3.94 15.02 -33.51
N THR A 672 3.06 15.57 -32.68
CA THR A 672 2.15 16.66 -33.04
C THR A 672 2.56 17.98 -32.36
N PRO A 673 2.66 19.12 -33.08
CA PRO A 673 3.05 20.39 -32.48
C PRO A 673 1.95 20.99 -31.58
N ARG A 674 2.33 21.50 -30.39
CA ARG A 674 1.41 22.15 -29.45
C ARG A 674 0.59 23.23 -30.15
N GLY A 675 -0.74 23.06 -30.15
CA GLY A 675 -1.70 23.94 -30.83
C GLY A 675 -2.38 23.30 -32.04
N GLN A 676 -1.93 22.11 -32.47
CA GLN A 676 -2.66 21.22 -33.38
C GLN A 676 -3.23 20.03 -32.61
N ASN A 677 -4.07 19.23 -33.28
CA ASN A 677 -4.65 18.01 -32.72
C ASN A 677 -3.92 16.79 -33.27
N PHE A 678 -3.77 15.75 -32.45
CA PHE A 678 -3.28 14.44 -32.84
C PHE A 678 -4.25 13.75 -33.83
N PRO A 679 -3.84 12.68 -34.54
CA PRO A 679 -4.66 11.99 -35.55
C PRO A 679 -6.12 11.71 -35.18
N THR A 680 -6.42 11.30 -33.93
CA THR A 680 -7.81 11.04 -33.50
C THR A 680 -8.60 12.28 -33.04
N GLY A 681 -8.01 13.48 -33.13
CA GLY A 681 -8.70 14.76 -33.00
C GLY A 681 -8.60 15.45 -31.64
N GLN A 682 -7.94 14.87 -30.63
CA GLN A 682 -7.66 15.49 -29.34
C GLN A 682 -6.33 16.27 -29.38
N ALA A 683 -6.17 17.29 -28.54
CA ALA A 683 -4.91 18.04 -28.42
C ALA A 683 -3.90 17.42 -27.44
N TYR A 684 -4.36 16.56 -26.53
CA TYR A 684 -3.59 15.83 -25.50
C TYR A 684 -4.50 14.74 -24.88
N PRO A 685 -3.96 13.74 -24.14
CA PRO A 685 -4.74 12.69 -23.48
C PRO A 685 -5.74 13.21 -22.43
N PRO A 686 -6.89 12.53 -22.21
CA PRO A 686 -7.25 11.20 -22.71
C PRO A 686 -7.88 11.20 -24.11
N ALA A 687 -7.65 10.13 -24.89
CA ALA A 687 -8.39 9.89 -26.14
C ALA A 687 -9.83 9.43 -25.87
N HIS A 688 -10.03 8.59 -24.85
CA HIS A 688 -11.29 7.98 -24.46
C HIS A 688 -11.34 7.78 -22.92
N PRO A 689 -12.53 7.55 -22.30
CA PRO A 689 -12.62 7.16 -20.89
C PRO A 689 -11.83 5.87 -20.60
N GLY A 690 -11.05 5.84 -19.52
CA GLY A 690 -10.13 4.75 -19.18
C GLY A 690 -8.75 4.85 -19.84
N CYS A 691 -8.48 5.90 -20.61
CA CYS A 691 -7.15 6.17 -21.18
C CYS A 691 -6.17 6.64 -20.07
N ARG A 692 -4.98 6.03 -20.01
CA ARG A 692 -3.89 6.39 -19.07
C ARG A 692 -2.62 6.88 -19.79
N CYS A 693 -2.73 7.10 -21.09
CA CYS A 693 -1.63 7.54 -21.93
C CYS A 693 -1.16 8.95 -21.53
N LEU A 694 0.11 9.23 -21.79
CA LEU A 694 0.77 10.47 -21.45
C LEU A 694 1.14 11.24 -22.74
N ILE A 695 1.57 12.47 -22.58
CA ILE A 695 2.36 13.17 -23.59
C ILE A 695 3.67 13.63 -22.97
N THR A 696 4.72 13.69 -23.78
CA THR A 696 6.02 14.27 -23.44
C THR A 696 6.53 15.14 -24.60
N PRO A 697 7.41 16.13 -24.33
CA PRO A 697 8.07 16.87 -25.40
C PRO A 697 8.98 15.93 -26.18
N ASP A 698 8.96 15.99 -27.51
CA ASP A 698 9.83 15.12 -28.28
C ASP A 698 11.28 15.65 -28.27
N ALA A 699 12.20 14.84 -27.72
CA ALA A 699 13.60 15.20 -27.51
C ALA A 699 14.44 15.20 -28.80
N SER A 700 13.87 14.78 -29.93
CA SER A 700 14.55 14.63 -31.23
C SER A 700 15.07 15.95 -31.86
N LEU A 701 14.68 17.10 -31.31
CA LEU A 701 14.91 18.44 -31.88
C LEU A 701 15.38 19.48 -30.83
N GLY A 702 16.20 19.05 -29.85
CA GLY A 702 16.91 19.89 -28.88
C GLY A 702 18.30 20.35 -29.33
#